data_AF-A0A1E8E4U0-F1
#
_entry.id   AF-A0A1E8E4U0-F1
#
_cell.length_a   1.000
_cell.length_b   1.000
_cell.length_c   1.000
_cell.angle_alpha   90.00
_cell.angle_beta   90.00
_cell.angle_gamma   90.00
#
_symmetry.space_group_name_H-M   'P 1'
#
loop_
_entity.id
_entity.type
_entity.pdbx_description
1 polymer ?
#
loop_
_entity_poly.entity_id
_entity_poly.type
_entity_poly.pdbx_seq_one_letter_code
_entity_poly.pdbx_strand_id
1 'polypeptide(L)'
;MHSPRSYGLFVVDGQLTESDKLFIDHQIRKFSNNKTISNLDHARQVKDLPDGGYVILQDMGGILKAIAHKELPLDQLEPDGFAKLYVPMLYSGVITKSIVLTDDGKVGIKLTEQARRRLIGYDKNKSLPAKDIELQRFKIEYSQYFQYFKPQYTGIYTYTQYVKQRPTWHSGAIVEVMQIVGGYGKQSVKSLPDIPIERASFKITDKYIEKISIELDGVRLPGYSGIPNPEGQFQYDYKFSRCHGVSFDDQNKPWLLQIDASGVWAMPLPLVPATTTQAFREYVQEVDDEEILKILDRFGGMPSGESFPVGDDFQAWRRAGVVIKVCDTADFYHHSAMYTACGWSFNSKGTEGFNTCRGYADNGLMHAYGYKIKLNLGSAQKDGWLGKIDVESNYIKVISQYLNKLAALLPKGEQKTLAIMYKLRRVPQEDIYFQAETSLYNPLGVTSVDVDYWDNYEVPPIASHSGSVTRASSGAVCWMLGKQYPTSMGRLKFPELTGQGCESFIFASPDYTGNFVRCDTVMFGCYVDDQLKVVKFFIDDRTFHKEVQSTFEDVMIVGQWDKTETQGSTGLMGYFYTSDFDDRREASESTTYTHIKGSDLGYGNPAYQTPPLLFTHGSLSRYRYYKHETKIKTESSDSLDVGICVPVFNRDCILYAYQESTASETMSEKHTLNSVPDPTSYPLWTYDPIFHYIGGRGKGEPIPRTGEYVYVYGPPYRTIDDYSDFAESGDWFGVGSSYVDVSGVCAPYTSRTSSTRQAAGVVIGGEGPTIEPYEKTETVPGKNIGKVAISYEKVNAKVVHRNVPENWYFFFSPVDAGGTPYYFYRDACKVVFGDSEYANISETDQYNRRYKWGYCSLVDHKSAYHFIGVINE
;
A
#
# COMPACT_ATOMS: atom_id res chain seq x y z
N MET A 1 -69.89 25.89 28.87
CA MET A 1 -69.03 25.31 27.82
C MET A 1 -69.35 26.07 26.53
N HIS A 2 -68.38 26.81 25.98
CA HIS A 2 -68.57 27.45 24.67
C HIS A 2 -68.68 26.39 23.57
N SER A 3 -69.55 26.63 22.58
CA SER A 3 -69.73 25.78 21.41
C SER A 3 -68.40 25.60 20.67
N PRO A 4 -68.14 24.42 20.06
CA PRO A 4 -66.91 24.17 19.32
C PRO A 4 -66.75 25.19 18.20
N ARG A 5 -65.70 26.01 18.28
CA ARG A 5 -65.32 26.91 17.18
C ARG A 5 -64.59 26.07 16.14
N SER A 6 -65.02 26.18 14.88
CA SER A 6 -64.31 25.51 13.77
C SER A 6 -62.88 26.03 13.69
N TYR A 7 -61.95 25.14 13.38
CA TYR A 7 -60.54 25.46 13.21
C TYR A 7 -60.00 24.86 11.92
N GLY A 8 -59.01 25.51 11.33
CA GLY A 8 -58.25 24.93 10.22
C GLY A 8 -57.23 23.94 10.74
N LEU A 9 -57.25 22.68 10.30
CA LEU A 9 -56.20 21.71 10.58
C LEU A 9 -55.30 21.59 9.35
N PHE A 10 -54.03 21.93 9.52
CA PHE A 10 -52.98 21.74 8.52
C PHE A 10 -51.99 20.72 9.04
N VAL A 11 -51.62 19.73 8.22
CA VAL A 11 -50.63 18.72 8.58
C VAL A 11 -49.43 18.94 7.67
N VAL A 12 -48.31 19.31 8.29
CA VAL A 12 -46.99 19.46 7.67
C VAL A 12 -46.28 18.13 7.85
N ASP A 13 -46.09 17.41 6.75
CA ASP A 13 -45.45 16.10 6.70
C ASP A 13 -46.24 15.01 7.49
N GLY A 14 -46.27 13.78 6.96
CA GLY A 14 -46.86 12.60 7.61
C GLY A 14 -48.40 12.56 7.66
N GLN A 15 -48.93 11.62 8.47
CA GLN A 15 -50.37 11.47 8.72
C GLN A 15 -50.66 11.47 10.22
N LEU A 16 -51.74 12.15 10.60
CA LEU A 16 -52.25 12.12 11.97
C LEU A 16 -53.03 10.82 12.22
N THR A 17 -52.70 10.13 13.31
CA THR A 17 -53.50 9.00 13.77
C THR A 17 -54.83 9.48 14.35
N GLU A 18 -55.78 8.57 14.59
CA GLU A 18 -57.02 8.91 15.31
C GLU A 18 -56.74 9.42 16.74
N SER A 19 -55.69 8.89 17.40
CA SER A 19 -55.22 9.36 18.71
C SER A 19 -54.76 10.82 18.64
N ASP A 20 -53.97 11.15 17.62
CA ASP A 20 -53.49 12.52 17.39
C ASP A 20 -54.64 13.50 17.12
N LYS A 21 -55.58 13.13 16.24
CA LYS A 21 -56.73 14.00 15.91
C LYS A 21 -57.58 14.28 17.15
N LEU A 22 -57.89 13.26 17.95
CA LEU A 22 -58.64 13.40 19.20
C LEU A 22 -57.89 14.28 20.20
N PHE A 23 -56.57 14.12 20.29
CA PHE A 23 -55.73 14.95 21.14
C PHE A 23 -55.75 16.41 20.68
N ILE A 24 -55.58 16.69 19.39
CA ILE A 24 -55.64 18.04 18.82
C ILE A 24 -57.00 18.69 19.11
N ASP A 25 -58.09 17.98 18.85
CA ASP A 25 -59.45 18.45 19.12
C ASP A 25 -59.64 18.85 20.59
N HIS A 26 -59.14 18.03 21.49
CA HIS A 26 -59.23 18.29 22.92
C HIS A 26 -58.36 19.48 23.35
N GLN A 27 -57.12 19.57 22.87
CA GLN A 27 -56.21 20.67 23.21
C GLN A 27 -56.68 22.00 22.61
N ILE A 28 -57.23 22.02 21.39
CA ILE A 28 -57.69 23.25 20.76
C ILE A 28 -58.90 23.85 21.47
N ARG A 29 -59.79 23.00 22.01
CA ARG A 29 -60.91 23.45 22.85
C ARG A 29 -60.42 24.08 24.15
N LYS A 30 -59.42 23.47 24.81
CA LYS A 30 -58.78 24.04 26.01
C LYS A 30 -58.10 25.36 25.70
N PHE A 31 -57.37 25.42 24.60
CA PHE A 31 -56.66 26.60 24.14
C PHE A 31 -57.61 27.76 23.84
N SER A 32 -58.68 27.51 23.09
CA SER A 32 -59.70 28.53 22.77
C SER A 32 -60.41 29.03 24.03
N ASN A 33 -60.83 28.14 24.94
CA ASN A 33 -61.44 28.54 26.21
C ASN A 33 -60.47 29.39 27.06
N ASN A 34 -59.19 28.99 27.15
CA ASN A 34 -58.20 29.73 27.91
C ASN A 34 -57.94 31.12 27.35
N LYS A 35 -57.88 31.28 26.01
CA LYS A 35 -57.76 32.60 25.37
C LYS A 35 -58.94 33.51 25.72
N THR A 36 -60.17 33.00 25.63
CA THR A 36 -61.39 33.76 25.92
C THR A 36 -61.48 34.15 27.40
N ILE A 37 -61.20 33.22 28.31
CA ILE A 37 -61.22 33.51 29.77
C ILE A 37 -60.14 34.52 30.15
N SER A 38 -58.97 34.44 29.51
CA SER A 38 -57.82 35.31 29.79
C SER A 38 -57.87 36.64 29.04
N ASN A 39 -58.91 36.88 28.23
CA ASN A 39 -59.12 38.08 27.41
C ASN A 39 -57.89 38.46 26.55
N LEU A 40 -57.26 37.47 25.93
CA LEU A 40 -56.07 37.67 25.09
C LEU A 40 -56.47 37.92 23.62
N ASP A 41 -55.88 38.94 22.98
CA ASP A 41 -56.12 39.23 21.55
C ASP A 41 -55.55 38.16 20.62
N HIS A 42 -54.39 37.60 21.00
CA HIS A 42 -53.68 36.56 20.28
C HIS A 42 -53.16 35.50 21.25
N ALA A 43 -53.15 34.25 20.81
CA ALA A 43 -52.54 33.16 21.54
C ALA A 43 -51.86 32.19 20.57
N ARG A 44 -50.79 31.55 21.02
CA ARG A 44 -50.12 30.44 20.35
C ARG A 44 -49.64 29.43 21.40
N GLN A 45 -49.86 28.15 21.17
CA GLN A 45 -49.36 27.06 22.02
C GLN A 45 -48.89 25.90 21.16
N VAL A 46 -47.87 25.18 21.63
CA VAL A 46 -47.37 23.96 21.00
C VAL A 46 -47.64 22.79 21.94
N LYS A 47 -48.02 21.64 21.38
CA LYS A 47 -48.29 20.40 22.13
C LYS A 47 -47.73 19.20 21.39
N ASP A 48 -47.18 18.27 22.14
CA ASP A 48 -46.65 17.02 21.58
C ASP A 48 -47.82 16.11 21.18
N LEU A 49 -47.70 15.51 20.02
CA LEU A 49 -48.67 14.52 19.57
C LEU A 49 -48.34 13.18 20.23
N PRO A 50 -49.36 12.43 20.72
CA PRO A 50 -49.16 11.15 21.40
C PRO A 50 -48.26 10.17 20.64
N ASP A 51 -48.30 10.25 19.31
CA ASP A 51 -47.66 9.29 18.42
C ASP A 51 -46.41 9.90 17.73
N GLY A 52 -45.80 10.91 18.36
CA GLY A 52 -44.61 11.63 17.86
C GLY A 52 -44.93 12.82 16.95
N GLY A 53 -44.03 13.79 16.87
CA GLY A 53 -44.29 15.09 16.26
C GLY A 53 -45.05 16.04 17.19
N TYR A 54 -45.41 17.22 16.70
CA TYR A 54 -46.03 18.26 17.51
C TYR A 54 -47.14 18.98 16.76
N VAL A 55 -48.02 19.68 17.48
CA VAL A 55 -49.06 20.55 16.91
C VAL A 55 -48.94 21.96 17.45
N ILE A 56 -48.93 22.93 16.54
CA ILE A 56 -49.00 24.35 16.84
C ILE A 56 -50.47 24.79 16.78
N LEU A 57 -51.03 25.15 17.93
CA LEU A 57 -52.35 25.75 18.06
C LEU A 57 -52.19 27.28 18.03
N GLN A 58 -52.88 27.95 17.12
CA GLN A 58 -52.76 29.40 16.93
C GLN A 58 -54.15 30.01 16.75
N ASP A 59 -54.43 31.10 17.48
CA ASP A 59 -55.61 31.94 17.30
C ASP A 59 -55.17 33.41 17.21
N MET A 60 -55.06 33.91 15.98
CA MET A 60 -54.63 35.28 15.66
C MET A 60 -55.52 35.87 14.56
N GLY A 61 -55.88 37.16 14.70
CA GLY A 61 -56.70 37.86 13.69
C GLY A 61 -58.07 37.22 13.44
N GLY A 62 -58.62 36.51 14.43
CA GLY A 62 -59.89 35.79 14.32
C GLY A 62 -59.80 34.40 13.69
N ILE A 63 -58.62 33.96 13.23
CA ILE A 63 -58.39 32.66 12.60
C ILE A 63 -57.83 31.68 13.63
N LEU A 64 -58.58 30.62 13.93
CA LEU A 64 -58.16 29.50 14.76
C LEU A 64 -57.63 28.37 13.87
N LYS A 65 -56.39 27.93 14.08
CA LYS A 65 -55.78 26.84 13.34
C LYS A 65 -54.89 25.95 14.21
N ALA A 66 -54.79 24.69 13.81
CA ALA A 66 -53.83 23.70 14.30
C ALA A 66 -52.90 23.33 13.14
N ILE A 67 -51.60 23.44 13.35
CA ILE A 67 -50.59 23.01 12.39
C ILE A 67 -49.83 21.84 13.01
N ALA A 68 -50.17 20.62 12.61
CA ALA A 68 -49.51 19.42 13.07
C ALA A 68 -48.27 19.13 12.21
N HIS A 69 -47.13 18.89 12.84
CA HIS A 69 -45.89 18.47 12.21
C HIS A 69 -45.62 17.03 12.61
N LYS A 70 -45.54 16.11 11.64
CA LYS A 70 -45.11 14.72 11.88
C LYS A 70 -43.77 14.47 11.20
N GLU A 71 -42.97 13.60 11.81
CA GLU A 71 -41.84 13.01 11.11
C GLU A 71 -42.36 12.08 10.01
N LEU A 72 -41.98 12.34 8.77
CA LEU A 72 -42.20 11.41 7.66
C LEU A 72 -41.19 10.26 7.77
N PRO A 73 -41.66 9.01 7.79
CA PRO A 73 -40.82 7.88 7.41
C PRO A 73 -40.18 8.14 6.03
N LEU A 74 -38.96 7.65 5.83
CA LEU A 74 -38.21 7.82 4.59
C LEU A 74 -39.02 7.46 3.33
N ASP A 75 -39.83 6.41 3.40
CA ASP A 75 -40.69 5.91 2.32
C ASP A 75 -41.83 6.88 1.92
N GLN A 76 -42.00 7.97 2.66
CA GLN A 76 -43.01 8.99 2.42
C GLN A 76 -42.39 10.38 2.15
N LEU A 77 -41.05 10.51 2.17
CA LEU A 77 -40.38 11.76 1.81
C LEU A 77 -40.40 11.95 0.30
N GLU A 78 -41.10 13.00 -0.16
CA GLU A 78 -41.05 13.39 -1.58
C GLU A 78 -39.70 14.06 -1.90
N PRO A 79 -38.97 13.60 -2.95
CA PRO A 79 -37.77 14.27 -3.46
C PRO A 79 -38.16 15.53 -4.24
N ASP A 80 -38.49 16.59 -3.52
CA ASP A 80 -38.93 17.90 -4.03
C ASP A 80 -37.79 18.95 -4.08
N GLY A 81 -36.60 18.56 -3.65
CA GLY A 81 -35.39 19.39 -3.57
C GLY A 81 -35.37 20.36 -2.39
N PHE A 82 -36.34 20.28 -1.47
CA PHE A 82 -36.34 21.06 -0.24
C PHE A 82 -35.61 20.35 0.89
N ALA A 83 -35.01 21.13 1.78
CA ALA A 83 -34.40 20.64 3.01
C ALA A 83 -35.45 19.92 3.87
N LYS A 84 -35.11 18.71 4.33
CA LYS A 84 -35.99 17.87 5.16
C LYS A 84 -35.51 17.86 6.60
N LEU A 85 -36.45 17.60 7.53
CA LEU A 85 -36.18 17.46 8.96
C LEU A 85 -35.61 16.09 9.36
N TYR A 86 -35.39 15.20 8.39
CA TYR A 86 -34.91 13.85 8.64
C TYR A 86 -33.48 13.85 9.18
N VAL A 87 -33.25 13.11 10.27
CA VAL A 87 -31.91 12.82 10.80
C VAL A 87 -31.72 11.30 10.90
N PRO A 88 -30.71 10.72 10.21
CA PRO A 88 -30.46 9.29 10.30
C PRO A 88 -29.91 8.91 11.68
N MET A 89 -30.31 7.74 12.18
CA MET A 89 -29.69 7.18 13.38
C MET A 89 -28.25 6.76 13.06
N LEU A 90 -27.28 7.31 13.80
CA LEU A 90 -25.87 6.95 13.68
C LEU A 90 -25.51 5.86 14.69
N TYR A 91 -25.06 4.71 14.19
CA TYR A 91 -24.40 3.69 14.99
C TYR A 91 -22.90 3.88 14.91
N SER A 92 -22.26 3.92 16.07
CA SER A 92 -20.81 3.95 16.17
C SER A 92 -20.31 2.66 16.81
N GLY A 93 -19.24 2.10 16.25
CA GLY A 93 -18.69 0.85 16.74
C GLY A 93 -17.86 0.09 15.71
N VAL A 94 -17.76 -1.21 15.92
CA VAL A 94 -17.00 -2.11 15.06
C VAL A 94 -17.86 -3.29 14.61
N ILE A 95 -17.77 -3.64 13.32
CA ILE A 95 -18.39 -4.85 12.79
C ILE A 95 -17.58 -6.07 13.24
N THR A 96 -18.20 -6.93 14.03
CA THR A 96 -17.60 -8.18 14.56
C THR A 96 -17.88 -9.38 13.66
N LYS A 97 -18.98 -9.33 12.88
CA LYS A 97 -19.40 -10.40 11.97
C LYS A 97 -20.07 -9.83 10.73
N SER A 98 -19.39 -9.89 9.59
CA SER A 98 -19.82 -9.29 8.32
C SER A 98 -20.30 -10.30 7.27
N ILE A 99 -20.03 -11.60 7.45
CA ILE A 99 -20.58 -12.69 6.63
C ILE A 99 -21.67 -13.38 7.46
N VAL A 100 -22.87 -13.43 6.92
CA VAL A 100 -24.08 -13.87 7.65
C VAL A 100 -24.90 -14.81 6.80
N LEU A 101 -25.81 -15.58 7.40
CA LEU A 101 -26.71 -16.43 6.63
C LEU A 101 -27.65 -15.58 5.74
N THR A 102 -27.91 -16.08 4.53
CA THR A 102 -28.85 -15.45 3.60
C THR A 102 -30.26 -15.42 4.14
N ASP A 103 -30.65 -16.43 4.90
CA ASP A 103 -31.92 -16.46 5.61
C ASP A 103 -31.67 -16.11 7.08
N ASP A 104 -32.44 -15.17 7.62
CA ASP A 104 -32.43 -14.71 9.04
C ASP A 104 -31.09 -14.21 9.63
N GLY A 105 -29.99 -14.24 8.86
CA GLY A 105 -28.69 -13.80 9.31
C GLY A 105 -28.66 -12.32 9.70
N LYS A 106 -27.91 -12.02 10.76
CA LYS A 106 -27.73 -10.68 11.32
C LYS A 106 -26.25 -10.33 11.43
N VAL A 107 -25.91 -9.08 11.16
CA VAL A 107 -24.54 -8.57 11.22
C VAL A 107 -24.20 -8.24 12.66
N GLY A 108 -23.07 -8.77 13.15
CA GLY A 108 -22.58 -8.52 14.50
C GLY A 108 -21.90 -7.16 14.61
N ILE A 109 -22.23 -6.40 15.65
CA ILE A 109 -21.73 -5.06 15.89
C ILE A 109 -21.45 -4.90 17.37
N LYS A 110 -20.26 -4.40 17.70
CA LYS A 110 -19.93 -3.94 19.04
C LYS A 110 -19.97 -2.41 19.09
N LEU A 111 -20.94 -1.89 19.81
CA LEU A 111 -21.27 -0.46 19.90
C LEU A 111 -20.35 0.30 20.86
N THR A 112 -20.16 1.60 20.59
CA THR A 112 -19.60 2.54 21.57
C THR A 112 -20.58 2.85 22.68
N GLU A 113 -20.09 3.32 23.84
CA GLU A 113 -20.98 3.75 24.94
C GLU A 113 -21.88 4.93 24.52
N GLN A 114 -21.37 5.86 23.72
CA GLN A 114 -22.15 6.99 23.24
C GLN A 114 -23.27 6.56 22.29
N ALA A 115 -23.01 5.61 21.37
CA ALA A 115 -24.06 5.04 20.53
C ALA A 115 -25.14 4.32 21.35
N ARG A 116 -24.77 3.62 22.43
CA ARG A 116 -25.74 2.99 23.34
C ARG A 116 -26.65 4.01 24.02
N ARG A 117 -26.11 5.16 24.44
CA ARG A 117 -26.90 6.30 24.97
C ARG A 117 -27.84 6.89 23.92
N ARG A 118 -27.36 7.05 22.69
CA ARG A 118 -28.15 7.57 21.56
C ARG A 118 -29.33 6.68 21.20
N LEU A 119 -29.15 5.36 21.22
CA LEU A 119 -30.20 4.39 20.86
C LEU A 119 -31.39 4.37 21.83
N ILE A 120 -31.18 4.80 23.08
CA ILE A 120 -32.27 4.96 24.05
C ILE A 120 -32.86 6.37 24.07
N GLY A 121 -32.42 7.24 23.15
CA GLY A 121 -32.81 8.65 23.08
C GLY A 121 -32.24 9.49 24.23
N TYR A 122 -31.06 9.13 24.73
CA TYR A 122 -30.38 9.75 25.89
C TYR A 122 -31.19 9.73 27.20
N ASP A 123 -32.23 8.90 27.28
CA ASP A 123 -33.08 8.75 28.46
C ASP A 123 -32.33 7.98 29.56
N LYS A 124 -31.89 8.72 30.59
CA LYS A 124 -31.14 8.16 31.74
C LYS A 124 -31.92 7.11 32.53
N ASN A 125 -33.25 7.01 32.35
CA ASN A 125 -34.08 6.02 33.04
C ASN A 125 -34.17 4.68 32.29
N LYS A 126 -33.70 4.60 31.05
CA LYS A 126 -33.69 3.36 30.27
C LYS A 126 -32.36 2.63 30.41
N SER A 127 -32.43 1.31 30.48
CA SER A 127 -31.23 0.47 30.44
C SER A 127 -30.54 0.58 29.08
N LEU A 128 -29.22 0.78 29.08
CA LEU A 128 -28.42 0.77 27.86
C LEU A 128 -28.55 -0.59 27.16
N PRO A 129 -28.66 -0.63 25.80
CA PRO A 129 -28.64 -1.88 25.05
C PRO A 129 -27.33 -2.63 25.30
N ALA A 130 -27.28 -3.93 24.98
CA ALA A 130 -26.03 -4.68 25.05
C ALA A 130 -24.95 -4.03 24.17
N LYS A 131 -23.69 -4.15 24.60
CA LYS A 131 -22.56 -3.59 23.83
C LYS A 131 -22.32 -4.38 22.54
N ASP A 132 -22.45 -5.71 22.60
CA ASP A 132 -22.40 -6.61 21.44
C ASP A 132 -23.83 -7.01 21.04
N ILE A 133 -24.20 -6.73 19.79
CA ILE A 133 -25.53 -6.97 19.24
C ILE A 133 -25.43 -7.52 17.80
N GLU A 134 -26.50 -8.14 17.32
CA GLU A 134 -26.62 -8.53 15.91
C GLU A 134 -27.87 -7.88 15.28
N LEU A 135 -27.71 -7.22 14.13
CA LEU A 135 -28.78 -6.46 13.45
C LEU A 135 -28.94 -6.84 11.97
N GLN A 136 -30.19 -6.92 11.50
CA GLN A 136 -30.53 -7.01 10.07
C GLN A 136 -30.37 -5.66 9.36
N ARG A 137 -30.46 -4.54 10.09
CA ARG A 137 -30.20 -3.19 9.57
C ARG A 137 -28.88 -3.05 8.83
N PHE A 138 -27.85 -3.81 9.23
CA PHE A 138 -26.51 -3.78 8.64
C PHE A 138 -26.27 -4.93 7.63
N LYS A 139 -27.26 -5.77 7.36
CA LYS A 139 -27.21 -6.76 6.29
C LYS A 139 -27.41 -6.08 4.94
N ILE A 140 -26.34 -5.48 4.45
CA ILE A 140 -26.30 -4.66 3.23
C ILE A 140 -25.36 -5.32 2.23
N GLU A 141 -25.89 -5.70 1.07
CA GLU A 141 -25.05 -6.19 -0.04
C GLU A 141 -24.30 -5.05 -0.72
N TYR A 142 -23.21 -5.39 -1.41
CA TYR A 142 -22.47 -4.44 -2.24
C TYR A 142 -23.40 -3.74 -3.24
N SER A 143 -23.16 -2.45 -3.49
CA SER A 143 -23.86 -1.76 -4.58
C SER A 143 -23.43 -2.32 -5.94
N GLN A 144 -24.17 -1.99 -7.00
CA GLN A 144 -23.84 -2.45 -8.36
C GLN A 144 -22.42 -2.04 -8.78
N TYR A 145 -21.90 -0.92 -8.26
CA TYR A 145 -20.57 -0.41 -8.56
C TYR A 145 -19.42 -1.19 -7.89
N PHE A 146 -19.72 -2.05 -6.92
CA PHE A 146 -18.75 -2.79 -6.10
C PHE A 146 -18.98 -4.31 -6.13
N GLN A 147 -19.74 -4.82 -7.10
CA GLN A 147 -20.06 -6.25 -7.21
C GLN A 147 -18.83 -7.16 -7.35
N TYR A 148 -17.70 -6.63 -7.84
CA TYR A 148 -16.44 -7.37 -7.94
C TYR A 148 -15.88 -7.83 -6.58
N PHE A 149 -16.36 -7.29 -5.46
CA PHE A 149 -16.00 -7.82 -4.13
C PHE A 149 -16.76 -9.09 -3.75
N LYS A 150 -17.93 -9.34 -4.36
CA LYS A 150 -18.75 -10.51 -4.08
C LYS A 150 -18.01 -11.76 -4.59
N PRO A 151 -17.85 -12.80 -3.77
CA PRO A 151 -17.22 -14.03 -4.23
C PRO A 151 -18.10 -14.72 -5.28
N GLN A 152 -17.48 -15.46 -6.18
CA GLN A 152 -18.16 -16.18 -7.25
C GLN A 152 -19.19 -17.19 -6.72
N TYR A 153 -18.87 -17.85 -5.60
CA TYR A 153 -19.75 -18.81 -4.92
C TYR A 153 -20.07 -18.29 -3.52
N THR A 154 -21.33 -17.95 -3.27
CA THR A 154 -21.78 -17.43 -1.97
C THR A 154 -22.41 -18.49 -1.08
N GLY A 155 -22.91 -19.59 -1.66
CA GLY A 155 -23.64 -20.63 -0.93
C GLY A 155 -24.85 -20.06 -0.18
N ILE A 156 -25.00 -20.46 1.09
CA ILE A 156 -26.06 -20.01 2.00
C ILE A 156 -25.73 -18.69 2.73
N TYR A 157 -24.67 -17.99 2.32
CA TYR A 157 -24.18 -16.79 3.01
C TYR A 157 -24.39 -15.52 2.18
N THR A 158 -24.76 -14.43 2.87
CA THR A 158 -24.68 -13.06 2.38
C THR A 158 -23.34 -12.44 2.79
N TYR A 159 -22.61 -11.94 1.79
CA TYR A 159 -21.40 -11.16 1.99
C TYR A 159 -21.77 -9.68 2.00
N THR A 160 -21.74 -9.07 3.18
CA THR A 160 -22.11 -7.66 3.30
C THR A 160 -21.01 -6.73 2.78
N GLN A 161 -21.37 -5.47 2.49
CA GLN A 161 -20.40 -4.45 2.07
C GLN A 161 -19.24 -4.29 3.06
N TYR A 162 -19.49 -4.56 4.35
CA TYR A 162 -18.51 -4.44 5.42
C TYR A 162 -17.35 -5.46 5.35
N VAL A 163 -17.48 -6.53 4.57
CA VAL A 163 -16.41 -7.54 4.44
C VAL A 163 -15.17 -6.93 3.79
N LYS A 164 -15.32 -6.37 2.58
CA LYS A 164 -14.19 -5.89 1.76
C LYS A 164 -14.19 -4.40 1.44
N GLN A 165 -15.33 -3.71 1.49
CA GLN A 165 -15.40 -2.27 1.17
C GLN A 165 -15.01 -1.44 2.40
N ARG A 166 -13.72 -1.41 2.74
CA ARG A 166 -13.20 -0.66 3.89
C ARG A 166 -13.06 0.85 3.58
N PRO A 167 -13.27 1.75 4.56
CA PRO A 167 -13.08 3.18 4.38
C PRO A 167 -11.68 3.53 3.84
N THR A 168 -10.65 2.79 4.25
CA THR A 168 -9.24 2.99 3.90
C THR A 168 -8.85 2.52 2.50
N TRP A 169 -9.81 2.14 1.66
CA TRP A 169 -9.64 2.17 0.20
C TRP A 169 -9.58 3.60 -0.35
N HIS A 170 -10.15 4.56 0.38
CA HIS A 170 -10.07 5.98 0.07
C HIS A 170 -8.88 6.63 0.79
N SER A 171 -8.67 7.93 0.55
CA SER A 171 -7.57 8.70 1.14
C SER A 171 -8.01 10.12 1.50
N GLY A 172 -7.39 10.75 2.49
CA GLY A 172 -7.77 12.07 3.00
C GLY A 172 -9.15 12.07 3.67
N ALA A 173 -9.81 13.22 3.75
CA ALA A 173 -11.05 13.38 4.54
C ALA A 173 -12.24 12.49 4.11
N ILE A 174 -12.26 11.97 2.88
CA ILE A 174 -13.32 11.05 2.44
C ILE A 174 -13.29 9.71 3.19
N VAL A 175 -12.13 9.30 3.76
CA VAL A 175 -12.06 8.09 4.61
C VAL A 175 -12.91 8.26 5.87
N GLU A 176 -12.94 9.47 6.43
CA GLU A 176 -13.73 9.83 7.61
C GLU A 176 -15.23 9.76 7.28
N VAL A 177 -15.63 10.33 6.13
CA VAL A 177 -17.00 10.26 5.61
C VAL A 177 -17.46 8.82 5.41
N MET A 178 -16.62 7.97 4.80
CA MET A 178 -16.92 6.55 4.60
C MET A 178 -17.14 5.81 5.92
N GLN A 179 -16.33 6.09 6.96
CA GLN A 179 -16.52 5.51 8.29
C GLN A 179 -17.85 5.96 8.92
N ILE A 180 -18.17 7.26 8.86
CA ILE A 180 -19.41 7.83 9.40
C ILE A 180 -20.64 7.23 8.71
N VAL A 181 -20.68 7.27 7.38
CA VAL A 181 -21.81 6.77 6.57
C VAL A 181 -22.02 5.27 6.77
N GLY A 182 -20.95 4.51 7.03
CA GLY A 182 -21.02 3.09 7.36
C GLY A 182 -21.88 2.80 8.60
N GLY A 183 -22.07 3.80 9.47
CA GLY A 183 -22.86 3.72 10.69
C GLY A 183 -24.37 3.95 10.53
N TYR A 184 -24.86 4.34 9.36
CA TYR A 184 -26.30 4.59 9.18
C TYR A 184 -27.12 3.31 8.99
N GLY A 185 -26.52 2.29 8.37
CA GLY A 185 -27.21 1.06 7.95
C GLY A 185 -28.38 1.34 6.99
N LYS A 186 -29.30 0.38 6.86
CA LYS A 186 -30.53 0.56 6.08
C LYS A 186 -31.42 1.65 6.68
N GLN A 187 -31.95 2.52 5.83
CA GLN A 187 -32.87 3.60 6.21
C GLN A 187 -34.34 3.24 6.02
N SER A 188 -34.63 2.22 5.20
CA SER A 188 -35.97 1.65 5.01
C SER A 188 -36.46 0.89 6.25
N VAL A 189 -36.65 1.57 7.39
CA VAL A 189 -36.89 0.95 8.70
C VAL A 189 -38.12 0.06 8.77
N LYS A 190 -39.15 0.30 7.95
CA LYS A 190 -40.38 -0.50 7.93
C LYS A 190 -40.14 -1.93 7.44
N SER A 191 -39.12 -2.16 6.61
CA SER A 191 -38.76 -3.50 6.13
C SER A 191 -37.93 -4.30 7.15
N LEU A 192 -37.43 -3.65 8.19
CA LEU A 192 -36.64 -4.28 9.25
C LEU A 192 -37.55 -4.97 10.29
N PRO A 193 -37.03 -5.95 11.06
CA PRO A 193 -37.77 -6.58 12.15
C PRO A 193 -38.34 -5.55 13.14
N ASP A 194 -39.50 -5.84 13.71
CA ASP A 194 -40.16 -4.95 14.68
C ASP A 194 -39.50 -5.01 16.07
N ILE A 195 -38.24 -4.57 16.11
CA ILE A 195 -37.40 -4.53 17.30
C ILE A 195 -36.95 -3.07 17.48
N PRO A 196 -37.06 -2.47 18.68
CA PRO A 196 -36.75 -1.07 18.90
C PRO A 196 -35.36 -0.63 18.41
N ILE A 197 -34.35 -1.50 18.55
CA ILE A 197 -33.00 -1.21 18.09
C ILE A 197 -32.89 -1.28 16.56
N GLU A 198 -33.50 -2.27 15.89
CA GLU A 198 -33.49 -2.35 14.42
C GLU A 198 -34.15 -1.12 13.78
N ARG A 199 -35.28 -0.68 14.33
CA ARG A 199 -36.09 0.45 13.85
C ARG A 199 -35.77 1.78 14.52
N ALA A 200 -34.63 1.90 15.20
CA ALA A 200 -34.25 3.11 15.91
C ALA A 200 -34.16 4.33 14.96
N SER A 201 -34.92 5.38 15.28
CA SER A 201 -34.86 6.71 14.67
C SER A 201 -34.21 7.72 15.62
N PHE A 202 -33.52 8.72 15.06
CA PHE A 202 -32.89 9.75 15.88
C PHE A 202 -33.97 10.67 16.45
N LYS A 203 -34.02 10.80 17.78
CA LYS A 203 -35.05 11.59 18.46
C LYS A 203 -34.49 12.95 18.85
N ILE A 204 -35.17 14.01 18.44
CA ILE A 204 -34.92 15.39 18.85
C ILE A 204 -36.12 15.85 19.68
N THR A 205 -35.90 16.63 20.72
CA THR A 205 -37.00 17.19 21.52
C THR A 205 -37.70 18.34 20.77
N ASP A 206 -38.99 18.54 21.00
CA ASP A 206 -39.82 19.52 20.28
C ASP A 206 -39.28 20.96 20.32
N LYS A 207 -38.69 21.35 21.46
CA LYS A 207 -38.00 22.64 21.66
C LYS A 207 -37.01 22.93 20.53
N TYR A 208 -36.28 21.91 20.07
CA TYR A 208 -35.27 22.06 19.03
C TYR A 208 -35.85 21.81 17.64
N ILE A 209 -36.78 20.85 17.48
CA ILE A 209 -37.41 20.59 16.16
C ILE A 209 -38.09 21.85 15.62
N GLU A 210 -38.82 22.61 16.45
CA GLU A 210 -39.46 23.85 16.00
C GLU A 210 -38.44 24.85 15.43
N LYS A 211 -37.32 25.05 16.14
CA LYS A 211 -36.26 25.95 15.69
C LYS A 211 -35.63 25.47 14.38
N ILE A 212 -35.32 24.17 14.27
CA ILE A 212 -34.77 23.56 13.06
C ILE A 212 -35.74 23.75 11.89
N SER A 213 -37.04 23.52 12.10
CA SER A 213 -38.06 23.71 11.06
C SER A 213 -38.15 25.15 10.57
N ILE A 214 -37.94 26.13 11.44
CA ILE A 214 -37.91 27.55 11.05
C ILE A 214 -36.65 27.85 10.23
N GLU A 215 -35.49 27.33 10.63
CA GLU A 215 -34.23 27.52 9.90
C GLU A 215 -34.25 26.90 8.49
N LEU A 216 -34.96 25.78 8.31
CA LEU A 216 -35.04 25.06 7.03
C LEU A 216 -36.23 25.44 6.14
N ASP A 217 -37.17 26.26 6.63
CA ASP A 217 -38.43 26.55 5.93
C ASP A 217 -38.20 27.14 4.52
N GLY A 218 -38.60 26.37 3.50
CA GLY A 218 -38.48 26.74 2.10
C GLY A 218 -37.05 26.85 1.58
N VAL A 219 -36.07 26.24 2.26
CA VAL A 219 -34.69 26.13 1.79
C VAL A 219 -34.57 25.04 0.72
N ARG A 220 -34.00 25.38 -0.44
CA ARG A 220 -33.77 24.45 -1.56
C ARG A 220 -32.29 24.05 -1.64
N LEU A 221 -32.03 22.76 -1.82
CA LEU A 221 -30.70 22.16 -1.76
C LEU A 221 -29.98 22.10 -3.12
N PRO A 222 -28.63 22.13 -3.14
CA PRO A 222 -27.84 22.12 -4.36
C PRO A 222 -27.39 20.70 -4.76
N GLY A 223 -28.12 20.03 -5.64
CA GLY A 223 -27.65 18.78 -6.27
C GLY A 223 -27.76 17.51 -5.45
N TYR A 224 -28.33 17.58 -4.25
CA TYR A 224 -28.53 16.44 -3.35
C TYR A 224 -29.81 16.61 -2.53
N SER A 225 -30.24 15.53 -1.87
CA SER A 225 -31.45 15.52 -1.03
C SER A 225 -31.16 15.63 0.47
N GLY A 226 -29.95 15.26 0.88
CA GLY A 226 -29.52 15.28 2.28
C GLY A 226 -29.97 14.03 3.03
N ILE A 227 -30.31 12.98 2.27
CA ILE A 227 -30.91 11.76 2.76
C ILE A 227 -29.95 10.61 2.39
N PRO A 228 -29.52 9.78 3.35
CA PRO A 228 -28.68 8.63 3.05
C PRO A 228 -29.37 7.63 2.12
N ASN A 229 -28.57 6.82 1.43
CA ASN A 229 -29.08 5.77 0.56
C ASN A 229 -30.09 4.88 1.32
N PRO A 230 -31.32 4.64 0.80
CA PRO A 230 -32.35 3.86 1.49
C PRO A 230 -31.90 2.45 1.92
N GLU A 231 -31.07 1.80 1.09
CA GLU A 231 -30.51 0.48 1.34
C GLU A 231 -29.20 0.51 2.16
N GLY A 232 -28.71 1.70 2.53
CA GLY A 232 -27.48 1.89 3.30
C GLY A 232 -26.20 1.60 2.51
N GLN A 233 -26.27 1.50 1.19
CA GLN A 233 -25.14 1.16 0.34
C GLN A 233 -24.16 2.33 0.18
N PHE A 234 -22.86 2.04 0.24
CA PHE A 234 -21.82 3.00 -0.10
C PHE A 234 -21.85 3.41 -1.59
N GLN A 235 -21.68 4.70 -1.85
CA GLN A 235 -21.76 5.30 -3.21
C GLN A 235 -20.44 5.87 -3.72
N TYR A 236 -19.41 6.02 -2.87
CA TYR A 236 -18.15 6.64 -3.24
C TYR A 236 -17.17 5.64 -3.87
N ASP A 237 -16.63 6.00 -5.02
CA ASP A 237 -15.63 5.26 -5.78
C ASP A 237 -14.19 5.66 -5.40
N TYR A 238 -13.23 4.74 -5.53
CA TYR A 238 -11.80 4.90 -5.19
C TYR A 238 -10.86 4.39 -6.30
N LYS A 239 -11.40 3.90 -7.42
CA LYS A 239 -10.63 3.28 -8.50
C LYS A 239 -9.82 4.33 -9.27
N PHE A 240 -8.84 3.87 -10.04
CA PHE A 240 -8.09 4.73 -10.96
C PHE A 240 -9.02 5.47 -11.92
N SER A 241 -9.97 4.79 -12.55
CA SER A 241 -10.86 5.36 -13.56
C SER A 241 -11.82 6.43 -13.04
N ARG A 242 -12.13 6.40 -11.74
CA ARG A 242 -13.03 7.34 -11.08
C ARG A 242 -12.80 7.29 -9.57
N CYS A 243 -12.34 8.40 -9.01
CA CYS A 243 -12.02 8.54 -7.60
C CYS A 243 -12.81 9.68 -6.98
N HIS A 244 -13.33 9.49 -5.77
CA HIS A 244 -13.93 10.55 -4.96
C HIS A 244 -12.98 10.98 -3.84
N GLY A 245 -13.09 12.25 -3.47
CA GLY A 245 -12.34 12.87 -2.37
C GLY A 245 -13.17 13.94 -1.68
N VAL A 246 -12.66 14.46 -0.57
CA VAL A 246 -13.24 15.65 0.10
C VAL A 246 -12.15 16.69 0.25
N SER A 247 -12.46 17.92 -0.13
CA SER A 247 -11.58 19.07 0.02
C SER A 247 -12.31 20.20 0.72
N PHE A 248 -11.58 21.03 1.45
CA PHE A 248 -12.15 22.15 2.20
C PHE A 248 -11.83 23.47 1.52
N ASP A 249 -12.82 24.37 1.48
CA ASP A 249 -12.64 25.71 0.93
C ASP A 249 -11.96 26.69 1.91
N ASP A 250 -11.84 27.95 1.49
CA ASP A 250 -11.25 29.04 2.26
C ASP A 250 -11.98 29.35 3.58
N GLN A 251 -13.22 28.87 3.76
CA GLN A 251 -14.01 28.97 5.00
C GLN A 251 -14.10 27.64 5.76
N ASN A 252 -13.28 26.65 5.40
CA ASN A 252 -13.32 25.28 5.92
C ASN A 252 -14.67 24.57 5.72
N LYS A 253 -15.43 24.90 4.68
CA LYS A 253 -16.61 24.14 4.29
C LYS A 253 -16.24 22.99 3.35
N PRO A 254 -16.84 21.80 3.52
CA PRO A 254 -16.46 20.62 2.75
C PRO A 254 -17.10 20.57 1.37
N TRP A 255 -16.29 20.20 0.38
CA TRP A 255 -16.68 19.95 -1.00
C TRP A 255 -16.38 18.50 -1.37
N LEU A 256 -17.35 17.84 -2.01
CA LEU A 256 -17.15 16.52 -2.59
C LEU A 256 -16.47 16.66 -3.94
N LEU A 257 -15.42 15.87 -4.15
CA LEU A 257 -14.67 15.82 -5.40
C LEU A 257 -14.99 14.54 -6.17
N GLN A 258 -15.07 14.65 -7.49
CA GLN A 258 -15.00 13.52 -8.42
C GLN A 258 -13.87 13.77 -9.42
N ILE A 259 -13.03 12.76 -9.60
CA ILE A 259 -11.85 12.84 -10.47
C ILE A 259 -11.88 11.66 -11.43
N ASP A 260 -11.95 11.97 -12.72
CA ASP A 260 -11.96 11.03 -13.83
C ASP A 260 -11.34 11.68 -15.08
N ALA A 261 -11.39 11.00 -16.22
CA ALA A 261 -10.81 11.46 -17.47
C ALA A 261 -11.39 12.79 -18.00
N SER A 262 -12.57 13.21 -17.53
CA SER A 262 -13.21 14.47 -17.92
C SER A 262 -12.72 15.69 -17.11
N GLY A 263 -12.05 15.46 -15.98
CA GLY A 263 -11.47 16.51 -15.13
C GLY A 263 -11.58 16.24 -13.63
N VAL A 264 -11.24 17.25 -12.85
CA VAL A 264 -11.58 17.36 -11.43
C VAL A 264 -12.86 18.18 -11.30
N TRP A 265 -13.89 17.61 -10.70
CA TRP A 265 -15.18 18.23 -10.45
C TRP A 265 -15.43 18.39 -8.97
N ALA A 266 -16.09 19.48 -8.59
CA ALA A 266 -16.48 19.77 -7.21
C ALA A 266 -17.97 20.09 -7.12
N MET A 267 -18.61 19.64 -6.04
CA MET A 267 -19.93 20.09 -5.59
C MET A 267 -19.94 20.18 -4.06
N PRO A 268 -20.84 20.95 -3.44
CA PRO A 268 -20.95 20.98 -1.98
C PRO A 268 -21.13 19.55 -1.44
N LEU A 269 -20.41 19.19 -0.37
CA LEU A 269 -20.55 17.85 0.22
C LEU A 269 -22.02 17.65 0.63
N PRO A 270 -22.70 16.57 0.21
CA PRO A 270 -24.05 16.30 0.68
C PRO A 270 -24.10 16.10 2.20
N LEU A 271 -24.79 17.01 2.89
CA LEU A 271 -24.99 17.00 4.34
C LEU A 271 -26.47 16.81 4.67
N VAL A 272 -26.75 16.19 5.81
CA VAL A 272 -28.10 16.05 6.36
C VAL A 272 -28.58 17.42 6.86
N PRO A 273 -29.63 18.04 6.26
CA PRO A 273 -29.91 19.46 6.44
C PRO A 273 -30.26 19.85 7.87
N ALA A 274 -31.05 19.02 8.56
CA ALA A 274 -31.39 19.26 9.96
C ALA A 274 -30.15 19.38 10.86
N THR A 275 -29.07 18.67 10.52
CA THR A 275 -27.85 18.62 11.34
C THR A 275 -26.91 19.81 11.15
N THR A 276 -27.12 20.64 10.13
CA THR A 276 -26.31 21.85 9.88
C THR A 276 -26.84 23.08 10.60
N THR A 277 -28.03 22.98 11.21
CA THR A 277 -28.69 24.07 11.92
C THR A 277 -28.04 24.35 13.27
N GLN A 278 -28.13 25.60 13.72
CA GLN A 278 -27.60 25.99 15.03
C GLN A 278 -28.38 25.30 16.15
N ALA A 279 -29.70 25.18 15.99
CA ALA A 279 -30.56 24.50 16.95
C ALA A 279 -30.20 23.02 17.15
N PHE A 280 -29.81 22.30 16.09
CA PHE A 280 -29.35 20.92 16.24
C PHE A 280 -28.04 20.85 17.02
N ARG A 281 -27.08 21.74 16.73
CA ARG A 281 -25.82 21.81 17.49
C ARG A 281 -26.06 22.07 18.98
N GLU A 282 -26.94 23.00 19.33
CA GLU A 282 -27.34 23.27 20.72
C GLU A 282 -27.89 22.00 21.41
N TYR A 283 -28.73 21.24 20.71
CA TYR A 283 -29.28 19.98 21.23
C TYR A 283 -28.19 18.95 21.51
N VAL A 284 -27.28 18.72 20.57
CA VAL A 284 -26.20 17.73 20.70
C VAL A 284 -25.25 18.10 21.85
N GLN A 285 -24.98 19.40 22.04
CA GLN A 285 -24.22 19.91 23.19
C GLN A 285 -24.96 19.68 24.51
N GLU A 286 -26.28 19.85 24.55
CA GLU A 286 -27.10 19.62 25.75
C GLU A 286 -27.11 18.14 26.18
N VAL A 287 -27.20 17.21 25.21
CA VAL A 287 -27.21 15.76 25.49
C VAL A 287 -25.81 15.16 25.66
N ASP A 288 -24.77 15.96 25.46
CA ASP A 288 -23.36 15.58 25.60
C ASP A 288 -23.02 14.38 24.69
N ASP A 289 -23.24 14.56 23.38
CA ASP A 289 -22.85 13.61 22.34
C ASP A 289 -21.62 14.07 21.56
N GLU A 290 -20.45 13.80 22.15
CA GLU A 290 -19.14 14.12 21.60
C GLU A 290 -18.89 13.50 20.22
N GLU A 291 -19.47 12.34 19.92
CA GLU A 291 -19.32 11.70 18.61
C GLU A 291 -19.97 12.55 17.51
N ILE A 292 -21.23 12.97 17.69
CA ILE A 292 -21.92 13.81 16.71
C ILE A 292 -21.29 15.21 16.68
N LEU A 293 -20.94 15.80 17.83
CA LEU A 293 -20.27 17.11 17.86
C LEU A 293 -18.99 17.10 17.03
N LYS A 294 -18.21 16.03 17.09
CA LYS A 294 -17.00 15.88 16.30
C LYS A 294 -17.27 15.86 14.79
N ILE A 295 -18.37 15.24 14.36
CA ILE A 295 -18.82 15.29 12.95
C ILE A 295 -19.18 16.73 12.56
N LEU A 296 -19.95 17.42 13.41
CA LEU A 296 -20.35 18.81 13.16
C LEU A 296 -19.15 19.77 13.11
N ASP A 297 -18.13 19.55 13.94
CA ASP A 297 -16.91 20.36 13.96
C ASP A 297 -16.07 20.15 12.71
N ARG A 298 -16.05 18.92 12.19
CA ARG A 298 -15.26 18.56 11.02
C ARG A 298 -15.93 18.97 9.71
N PHE A 299 -17.23 18.75 9.57
CA PHE A 299 -17.95 18.88 8.29
C PHE A 299 -19.05 19.94 8.30
N GLY A 300 -19.36 20.55 9.44
CA GLY A 300 -20.49 21.49 9.58
C GLY A 300 -21.87 20.84 9.61
N GLY A 301 -21.95 19.52 9.51
CA GLY A 301 -23.16 18.71 9.46
C GLY A 301 -22.80 17.24 9.28
N MET A 302 -23.77 16.35 9.48
CA MET A 302 -23.58 14.92 9.22
C MET A 302 -23.57 14.65 7.70
N PRO A 303 -22.52 14.05 7.12
CA PRO A 303 -22.52 13.68 5.70
C PRO A 303 -23.65 12.70 5.38
N SER A 304 -24.40 12.91 4.29
CA SER A 304 -25.52 12.01 3.94
C SER A 304 -25.05 10.71 3.31
N GLY A 305 -23.88 10.70 2.65
CA GLY A 305 -23.38 9.56 1.89
C GLY A 305 -23.83 9.53 0.43
N GLU A 306 -24.57 10.55 -0.02
CA GLU A 306 -24.88 10.76 -1.44
C GLU A 306 -23.62 11.10 -2.24
N SER A 307 -23.58 10.63 -3.49
CA SER A 307 -22.50 10.92 -4.44
C SER A 307 -22.99 11.86 -5.56
N PHE A 308 -22.13 12.16 -6.52
CA PHE A 308 -22.49 12.94 -7.70
C PHE A 308 -23.67 12.30 -8.46
N PRO A 309 -24.56 13.13 -9.04
CA PRO A 309 -25.48 12.67 -10.08
C PRO A 309 -24.72 12.04 -11.26
N VAL A 310 -25.40 11.21 -12.06
CA VAL A 310 -24.77 10.49 -13.19
C VAL A 310 -25.45 10.80 -14.52
N GLY A 311 -24.73 10.65 -15.63
CA GLY A 311 -25.28 10.83 -16.97
C GLY A 311 -25.85 12.24 -17.21
N ASP A 312 -27.08 12.32 -17.69
CA ASP A 312 -27.75 13.59 -18.00
C ASP A 312 -28.03 14.43 -16.75
N ASP A 313 -28.26 13.78 -15.59
CA ASP A 313 -28.48 14.47 -14.32
C ASP A 313 -27.25 15.25 -13.88
N PHE A 314 -26.05 14.70 -14.14
CA PHE A 314 -24.78 15.40 -13.89
C PHE A 314 -24.72 16.70 -14.71
N GLN A 315 -25.11 16.64 -16.00
CA GLN A 315 -25.07 17.81 -16.88
C GLN A 315 -26.14 18.85 -16.49
N ALA A 316 -27.31 18.43 -16.03
CA ALA A 316 -28.34 19.34 -15.53
C ALA A 316 -27.82 20.17 -14.33
N TRP A 317 -27.13 19.53 -13.38
CA TRP A 317 -26.55 20.20 -12.21
C TRP A 317 -25.27 20.99 -12.53
N ARG A 318 -24.51 20.61 -13.56
CA ARG A 318 -23.44 21.43 -14.13
C ARG A 318 -23.99 22.74 -14.69
N ARG A 319 -25.04 22.66 -15.52
CA ARG A 319 -25.71 23.86 -16.09
C ARG A 319 -26.40 24.69 -15.01
N ALA A 320 -26.80 24.09 -13.89
CA ALA A 320 -27.31 24.81 -12.73
C ALA A 320 -26.21 25.53 -11.92
N GLY A 321 -24.93 25.37 -12.28
CA GLY A 321 -23.78 25.98 -11.63
C GLY A 321 -23.41 25.37 -10.28
N VAL A 322 -23.96 24.21 -9.93
CA VAL A 322 -23.67 23.50 -8.66
C VAL A 322 -22.48 22.56 -8.81
N VAL A 323 -22.43 21.82 -9.92
CA VAL A 323 -21.30 20.96 -10.26
C VAL A 323 -20.31 21.77 -11.08
N ILE A 324 -19.11 21.97 -10.55
CA ILE A 324 -18.13 22.92 -11.08
C ILE A 324 -16.87 22.16 -11.50
N LYS A 325 -16.41 22.39 -12.75
CA LYS A 325 -15.11 21.88 -13.21
C LYS A 325 -14.01 22.75 -12.60
N VAL A 326 -13.08 22.13 -11.86
CA VAL A 326 -11.98 22.82 -11.20
C VAL A 326 -10.74 22.89 -12.09
N CYS A 327 -10.34 21.75 -12.67
CA CYS A 327 -9.20 21.66 -13.60
C CYS A 327 -9.29 20.41 -14.48
N ASP A 328 -8.40 20.32 -15.46
CA ASP A 328 -8.34 19.21 -16.42
C ASP A 328 -7.35 18.12 -16.01
N THR A 329 -7.61 16.88 -16.42
CA THR A 329 -6.86 15.67 -16.03
C THR A 329 -6.41 14.83 -17.23
N ALA A 330 -6.62 15.32 -18.46
CA ALA A 330 -6.48 14.53 -19.68
C ALA A 330 -5.10 13.88 -19.84
N ASP A 331 -4.02 14.61 -19.54
CA ASP A 331 -2.64 14.08 -19.63
C ASP A 331 -2.42 12.87 -18.71
N PHE A 332 -2.92 12.92 -17.47
CA PHE A 332 -2.82 11.79 -16.54
C PHE A 332 -3.59 10.55 -17.03
N TYR A 333 -4.82 10.75 -17.53
CA TYR A 333 -5.70 9.67 -17.97
C TYR A 333 -5.40 9.17 -19.39
N HIS A 334 -4.47 9.79 -20.11
CA HIS A 334 -3.88 9.21 -21.31
C HIS A 334 -3.00 8.00 -21.00
N HIS A 335 -2.54 7.88 -19.75
CA HIS A 335 -1.70 6.79 -19.27
C HIS A 335 -2.51 5.69 -18.56
N SER A 336 -1.89 4.53 -18.39
CA SER A 336 -2.48 3.38 -17.68
C SER A 336 -2.27 3.48 -16.17
N ALA A 337 -3.18 2.90 -15.40
CA ALA A 337 -3.05 2.80 -13.95
C ALA A 337 -1.79 2.03 -13.54
N MET A 338 -1.20 2.39 -12.39
CA MET A 338 -0.22 1.51 -11.73
C MET A 338 -0.88 0.20 -11.25
N TYR A 339 -2.06 0.32 -10.65
CA TYR A 339 -2.97 -0.79 -10.34
C TYR A 339 -4.41 -0.28 -10.34
N THR A 340 -5.40 -1.16 -10.55
CA THR A 340 -6.80 -0.74 -10.80
C THR A 340 -7.46 -0.01 -9.63
N ALA A 341 -7.11 -0.39 -8.40
CA ALA A 341 -7.57 0.27 -7.18
C ALA A 341 -6.77 1.55 -6.81
N CYS A 342 -5.94 2.08 -7.72
CA CYS A 342 -5.08 3.25 -7.50
C CYS A 342 -5.80 4.58 -7.74
N GLY A 343 -6.66 5.00 -6.82
CA GLY A 343 -7.26 6.34 -6.80
C GLY A 343 -6.27 7.45 -6.46
N TRP A 344 -6.73 8.68 -6.30
CA TRP A 344 -5.90 9.82 -5.88
C TRP A 344 -5.73 9.86 -4.36
N SER A 345 -4.49 9.93 -3.86
CA SER A 345 -4.20 10.05 -2.41
C SER A 345 -4.20 11.53 -2.04
N PHE A 346 -4.80 11.92 -0.91
CA PHE A 346 -4.99 13.32 -0.52
C PHE A 346 -4.43 13.60 0.87
N ASN A 347 -3.97 14.84 1.07
CA ASN A 347 -3.77 15.36 2.43
C ASN A 347 -5.12 15.52 3.17
N SER A 348 -5.06 15.73 4.48
CA SER A 348 -6.19 15.83 5.40
C SER A 348 -7.19 16.93 5.04
N LYS A 349 -6.73 18.00 4.37
CA LYS A 349 -7.57 19.09 3.85
C LYS A 349 -8.06 18.89 2.42
N GLY A 350 -7.56 17.88 1.71
CA GLY A 350 -7.85 17.66 0.29
C GLY A 350 -7.37 18.78 -0.64
N THR A 351 -6.45 19.65 -0.21
CA THR A 351 -5.91 20.74 -1.04
C THR A 351 -4.79 20.26 -1.96
N GLU A 352 -4.16 19.14 -1.62
CA GLU A 352 -3.16 18.50 -2.46
C GLU A 352 -3.48 17.00 -2.62
N GLY A 353 -3.30 16.50 -3.84
CA GLY A 353 -3.44 15.07 -4.15
C GLY A 353 -2.25 14.55 -4.95
N PHE A 354 -1.97 13.25 -4.86
CA PHE A 354 -0.91 12.58 -5.62
C PHE A 354 -1.38 11.22 -6.15
N ASN A 355 -0.97 10.91 -7.38
CA ASN A 355 -1.18 9.59 -7.99
C ASN A 355 -0.08 9.30 -9.02
N THR A 356 0.14 8.02 -9.30
CA THR A 356 1.12 7.51 -10.25
C THR A 356 0.44 6.71 -11.35
N CYS A 357 0.88 6.92 -12.59
CA CYS A 357 0.43 6.18 -13.77
C CYS A 357 1.64 5.75 -14.61
N ARG A 358 1.43 4.81 -15.53
CA ARG A 358 2.47 4.28 -16.42
C ARG A 358 2.09 4.41 -17.89
N GLY A 359 3.11 4.54 -18.72
CA GLY A 359 3.00 4.47 -20.17
C GLY A 359 4.20 3.77 -20.77
N TYR A 360 4.21 3.67 -22.09
CA TYR A 360 5.39 3.27 -22.85
C TYR A 360 5.85 4.48 -23.66
N ALA A 361 7.15 4.76 -23.64
CA ALA A 361 7.75 5.73 -24.54
C ALA A 361 7.79 5.18 -25.98
N ASP A 362 8.10 6.03 -26.96
CA ASP A 362 8.14 5.67 -28.39
C ASP A 362 9.09 4.49 -28.71
N ASN A 363 10.12 4.30 -27.89
CA ASN A 363 11.07 3.18 -28.01
C ASN A 363 10.59 1.88 -27.34
N GLY A 364 9.37 1.84 -26.81
CA GLY A 364 8.78 0.69 -26.11
C GLY A 364 9.19 0.54 -24.65
N LEU A 365 10.01 1.45 -24.08
CA LEU A 365 10.41 1.40 -22.68
C LEU A 365 9.28 1.88 -21.77
N MET A 366 8.97 1.12 -20.73
CA MET A 366 8.00 1.55 -19.72
C MET A 366 8.50 2.80 -18.98
N HIS A 367 7.61 3.76 -18.79
CA HIS A 367 7.82 4.94 -17.97
C HIS A 367 6.75 5.03 -16.89
N ALA A 368 7.16 5.48 -15.70
CA ALA A 368 6.26 5.87 -14.63
C ALA A 368 6.21 7.39 -14.53
N TYR A 369 5.01 7.92 -14.30
CA TYR A 369 4.75 9.34 -14.14
C TYR A 369 4.03 9.57 -12.82
N GLY A 370 4.49 10.56 -12.05
CA GLY A 370 3.85 11.01 -10.83
C GLY A 370 3.17 12.35 -11.08
N TYR A 371 1.90 12.45 -10.72
CA TYR A 371 1.09 13.66 -10.89
C TYR A 371 0.65 14.21 -9.54
N LYS A 372 0.68 15.54 -9.43
CA LYS A 372 0.21 16.28 -8.26
C LYS A 372 -1.01 17.12 -8.63
N ILE A 373 -2.06 16.99 -7.84
CA ILE A 373 -3.21 17.89 -7.83
C ILE A 373 -2.96 18.98 -6.80
N LYS A 374 -3.25 20.23 -7.17
CA LYS A 374 -3.39 21.35 -6.24
C LYS A 374 -4.75 21.99 -6.43
N LEU A 375 -5.50 22.15 -5.34
CA LEU A 375 -6.84 22.72 -5.34
C LEU A 375 -6.91 23.95 -4.44
N ASN A 376 -7.61 24.96 -4.92
CA ASN A 376 -8.00 26.14 -4.16
C ASN A 376 -9.48 26.40 -4.44
N LEU A 377 -10.33 25.94 -3.51
CA LEU A 377 -11.77 26.04 -3.62
C LEU A 377 -12.23 27.31 -2.91
N GLY A 378 -12.94 28.20 -3.61
CA GLY A 378 -13.67 29.30 -2.97
C GLY A 378 -14.97 28.84 -2.33
N SER A 379 -15.42 29.60 -1.34
CA SER A 379 -16.67 29.36 -0.62
C SER A 379 -17.92 29.68 -1.44
N ALA A 380 -18.96 28.87 -1.26
CA ALA A 380 -20.31 29.13 -1.79
C ALA A 380 -21.14 29.90 -0.75
N GLN A 381 -21.92 30.88 -1.21
CA GLN A 381 -22.83 31.60 -0.33
C GLN A 381 -23.84 30.61 0.29
N LYS A 382 -23.90 30.58 1.62
CA LYS A 382 -24.75 29.65 2.41
C LYS A 382 -24.64 28.19 1.93
N ASP A 383 -23.43 27.72 1.62
CA ASP A 383 -23.18 26.34 1.18
C ASP A 383 -23.96 25.94 -0.10
N GLY A 384 -24.37 26.93 -0.91
CA GLY A 384 -25.21 26.73 -2.10
C GLY A 384 -26.70 26.58 -1.79
N TRP A 385 -27.14 26.79 -0.56
CA TRP A 385 -28.55 26.68 -0.19
C TRP A 385 -29.33 27.94 -0.56
N LEU A 386 -30.52 27.76 -1.14
CA LEU A 386 -31.35 28.86 -1.62
C LEU A 386 -32.61 29.01 -0.79
N GLY A 387 -32.73 30.14 -0.10
CA GLY A 387 -33.94 30.50 0.66
C GLY A 387 -35.14 30.87 -0.22
N LYS A 388 -36.22 31.32 0.42
CA LYS A 388 -37.37 31.91 -0.27
C LYS A 388 -36.98 33.23 -0.92
N ILE A 389 -37.60 33.53 -2.06
CA ILE A 389 -37.43 34.77 -2.80
C ILE A 389 -38.79 35.45 -2.87
N ASP A 390 -38.85 36.68 -2.39
CA ASP A 390 -40.02 37.53 -2.54
C ASP A 390 -39.98 38.17 -3.92
N VAL A 391 -41.02 37.91 -4.72
CA VAL A 391 -41.15 38.45 -6.08
C VAL A 391 -41.75 39.85 -6.00
N GLU A 392 -41.22 40.80 -6.76
CA GLU A 392 -41.74 42.16 -6.79
C GLU A 392 -43.20 42.23 -7.30
N SER A 393 -43.99 43.15 -6.73
CA SER A 393 -45.45 43.22 -6.94
C SER A 393 -45.90 43.36 -8.40
N ASN A 394 -45.07 43.99 -9.24
CA ASN A 394 -45.26 44.12 -10.69
C ASN A 394 -45.16 42.77 -11.42
N TYR A 395 -44.32 41.84 -10.94
CA TYR A 395 -44.04 40.57 -11.61
C TYR A 395 -44.86 39.39 -11.06
N ILE A 396 -45.34 39.47 -9.82
CA ILE A 396 -46.02 38.35 -9.10
C ILE A 396 -47.06 37.65 -9.98
N LYS A 397 -47.96 38.40 -10.62
CA LYS A 397 -49.11 37.82 -11.34
C LYS A 397 -48.65 36.98 -12.55
N VAL A 398 -47.73 37.51 -13.34
CA VAL A 398 -47.24 36.88 -14.58
C VAL A 398 -46.36 35.68 -14.24
N ILE A 399 -45.39 35.86 -13.34
CA ILE A 399 -44.49 34.79 -12.92
C ILE A 399 -45.26 33.64 -12.26
N SER A 400 -46.21 33.93 -11.36
CA SER A 400 -46.99 32.87 -10.69
C SER A 400 -47.82 32.05 -11.69
N GLN A 401 -48.42 32.69 -12.69
CA GLN A 401 -49.18 31.99 -13.73
C GLN A 401 -48.27 31.11 -14.59
N TYR A 402 -47.09 31.60 -14.95
CA TYR A 402 -46.10 30.86 -15.71
C TYR A 402 -45.57 29.65 -14.93
N LEU A 403 -45.10 29.86 -13.69
CA LEU A 403 -44.54 28.80 -12.85
C LEU A 403 -45.55 27.70 -12.54
N ASN A 404 -46.83 28.03 -12.33
CA ASN A 404 -47.88 27.03 -12.14
C ASN A 404 -48.05 26.12 -13.37
N LYS A 405 -47.98 26.69 -14.58
CA LYS A 405 -48.04 25.90 -15.82
C LYS A 405 -46.76 25.11 -16.06
N LEU A 406 -45.59 25.69 -15.81
CA LEU A 406 -44.30 25.03 -15.96
C LEU A 406 -44.17 23.85 -14.98
N ALA A 407 -44.53 24.04 -13.71
CA ALA A 407 -44.50 22.99 -12.70
C ALA A 407 -45.40 21.80 -13.04
N ALA A 408 -46.51 22.02 -13.76
CA ALA A 408 -47.38 20.94 -14.23
C ALA A 408 -46.74 20.08 -15.34
N LEU A 409 -45.71 20.59 -16.02
CA LEU A 409 -44.96 19.88 -17.07
C LEU A 409 -43.73 19.16 -16.53
N LEU A 410 -43.30 19.46 -15.31
CA LEU A 410 -42.10 18.91 -14.69
C LEU A 410 -42.44 17.66 -13.85
N PRO A 411 -41.90 16.47 -14.20
CA PRO A 411 -42.11 15.27 -13.40
C PRO A 411 -41.54 15.47 -11.98
N LYS A 412 -42.32 15.09 -10.97
CA LYS A 412 -41.85 15.13 -9.58
C LYS A 412 -40.73 14.11 -9.36
N GLY A 413 -39.71 14.49 -8.60
CA GLY A 413 -38.65 13.59 -8.14
C GLY A 413 -37.51 13.33 -9.12
N GLU A 414 -37.57 13.86 -10.34
CA GLU A 414 -36.47 13.78 -11.29
C GLU A 414 -35.42 14.85 -11.04
N GLN A 415 -34.14 14.49 -11.14
CA GLN A 415 -33.02 15.41 -10.94
C GLN A 415 -33.06 16.60 -11.90
N LYS A 416 -33.49 16.38 -13.17
CA LYS A 416 -33.74 17.45 -14.14
C LYS A 416 -34.73 18.49 -13.60
N THR A 417 -35.86 18.05 -13.05
CA THR A 417 -36.85 18.95 -12.42
C THR A 417 -36.25 19.72 -11.26
N LEU A 418 -35.50 19.04 -10.38
CA LEU A 418 -34.86 19.67 -9.24
C LEU A 418 -33.85 20.74 -9.64
N ALA A 419 -33.03 20.45 -10.66
CA ALA A 419 -32.07 21.39 -11.21
C ALA A 419 -32.78 22.62 -11.81
N ILE A 420 -33.85 22.45 -12.58
CA ILE A 420 -34.65 23.56 -13.13
C ILE A 420 -35.23 24.43 -12.01
N MET A 421 -35.87 23.82 -11.01
CA MET A 421 -36.45 24.56 -9.88
C MET A 421 -35.39 25.27 -9.02
N TYR A 422 -34.17 24.73 -8.97
CA TYR A 422 -33.02 25.38 -8.35
C TYR A 422 -32.54 26.59 -9.17
N LYS A 423 -32.41 26.47 -10.50
CA LYS A 423 -32.05 27.58 -11.40
C LYS A 423 -33.04 28.74 -11.32
N LEU A 424 -34.34 28.45 -11.28
CA LEU A 424 -35.39 29.47 -11.16
C LEU A 424 -35.29 30.31 -9.87
N ARG A 425 -34.53 29.85 -8.86
CA ARG A 425 -34.21 30.65 -7.66
C ARG A 425 -32.88 31.39 -7.74
N ARG A 426 -32.07 31.13 -8.76
CA ARG A 426 -30.79 31.80 -8.98
C ARG A 426 -30.85 32.90 -10.02
N VAL A 427 -31.72 32.71 -11.01
CA VAL A 427 -31.91 33.64 -12.12
C VAL A 427 -32.64 34.89 -11.62
N PRO A 428 -32.24 36.10 -12.06
CA PRO A 428 -32.96 37.33 -11.74
C PRO A 428 -34.45 37.25 -12.10
N GLN A 429 -35.30 37.85 -11.28
CA GLN A 429 -36.75 37.80 -11.48
C GLN A 429 -37.19 38.45 -12.80
N GLU A 430 -36.41 39.40 -13.32
CA GLU A 430 -36.67 40.11 -14.57
C GLU A 430 -36.55 39.17 -15.78
N ASP A 431 -35.56 38.28 -15.76
CA ASP A 431 -35.35 37.29 -16.82
C ASP A 431 -36.48 36.24 -16.83
N ILE A 432 -36.91 35.81 -15.63
CA ILE A 432 -38.06 34.91 -15.47
C ILE A 432 -39.33 35.60 -15.97
N TYR A 433 -39.52 36.88 -15.64
CA TYR A 433 -40.67 37.66 -16.11
C TYR A 433 -40.69 37.78 -17.64
N PHE A 434 -39.56 38.10 -18.27
CA PHE A 434 -39.46 38.24 -19.72
C PHE A 434 -39.76 36.91 -20.44
N GLN A 435 -39.22 35.81 -19.94
CA GLN A 435 -39.52 34.47 -20.47
C GLN A 435 -40.99 34.11 -20.26
N ALA A 436 -41.54 34.42 -19.08
CA ALA A 436 -42.95 34.18 -18.75
C ALA A 436 -43.89 34.95 -19.66
N GLU A 437 -43.63 36.24 -19.94
CA GLU A 437 -44.40 37.02 -20.91
C GLU A 437 -44.35 36.38 -22.29
N THR A 438 -43.14 36.07 -22.78
CA THR A 438 -42.94 35.50 -24.12
C THR A 438 -43.76 34.22 -24.31
N SER A 439 -43.71 33.30 -23.35
CA SER A 439 -44.43 32.02 -23.44
C SER A 439 -45.93 32.16 -23.20
N LEU A 440 -46.37 33.10 -22.35
CA LEU A 440 -47.80 33.33 -22.11
C LEU A 440 -48.49 34.09 -23.26
N TYR A 441 -47.76 34.93 -24.01
CA TYR A 441 -48.27 35.58 -25.22
C TYR A 441 -48.29 34.66 -26.44
N ASN A 442 -47.53 33.55 -26.41
CA ASN A 442 -47.58 32.54 -27.46
C ASN A 442 -48.94 31.81 -27.43
N PRO A 443 -49.64 31.63 -28.58
CA PRO A 443 -50.88 30.86 -28.64
C PRO A 443 -50.79 29.43 -28.09
N LEU A 444 -49.60 28.82 -28.13
CA LEU A 444 -49.34 27.48 -27.57
C LEU A 444 -49.13 27.49 -26.05
N GLY A 445 -48.92 28.66 -25.43
CA GLY A 445 -48.67 28.80 -24.01
C GLY A 445 -47.31 28.22 -23.55
N VAL A 446 -47.26 27.82 -22.27
CA VAL A 446 -46.10 27.16 -21.66
C VAL A 446 -46.07 25.69 -22.09
N THR A 447 -44.96 25.24 -22.67
CA THR A 447 -44.84 23.90 -23.27
C THR A 447 -43.51 23.22 -22.90
N SER A 448 -43.22 22.05 -23.46
CA SER A 448 -41.91 21.38 -23.29
C SER A 448 -40.73 22.23 -23.77
N VAL A 449 -40.96 23.19 -24.68
CA VAL A 449 -39.92 24.13 -25.13
C VAL A 449 -39.40 24.98 -23.96
N ASP A 450 -40.27 25.35 -23.01
CA ASP A 450 -39.86 26.07 -21.80
C ASP A 450 -39.03 25.18 -20.87
N VAL A 451 -39.39 23.89 -20.75
CA VAL A 451 -38.62 22.91 -19.98
C VAL A 451 -37.23 22.77 -20.56
N ASP A 452 -37.12 22.64 -21.89
CA ASP A 452 -35.84 22.53 -22.58
C ASP A 452 -35.03 23.83 -22.52
N TYR A 453 -35.69 24.99 -22.56
CA TYR A 453 -35.04 26.28 -22.34
C TYR A 453 -34.36 26.32 -20.96
N TRP A 454 -35.10 26.05 -19.89
CA TRP A 454 -34.53 26.08 -18.53
C TRP A 454 -33.53 24.96 -18.26
N ASP A 455 -33.72 23.80 -18.87
CA ASP A 455 -32.75 22.72 -18.78
C ASP A 455 -31.42 23.13 -19.42
N ASN A 456 -31.44 23.74 -20.60
CA ASN A 456 -30.24 24.17 -21.32
C ASN A 456 -29.65 25.50 -20.82
N TYR A 457 -30.41 26.32 -20.09
CA TYR A 457 -29.92 27.57 -19.53
C TYR A 457 -28.75 27.33 -18.56
N GLU A 458 -27.62 28.00 -18.79
CA GLU A 458 -26.43 27.88 -17.94
C GLU A 458 -26.33 29.04 -16.95
N VAL A 459 -26.42 28.71 -15.67
CA VAL A 459 -26.25 29.67 -14.58
C VAL A 459 -24.77 29.71 -14.17
N PRO A 460 -24.21 30.90 -13.83
CA PRO A 460 -22.84 30.98 -13.31
C PRO A 460 -22.60 30.02 -12.12
N PRO A 461 -21.38 29.50 -11.94
CA PRO A 461 -21.02 28.68 -10.78
C PRO A 461 -21.41 29.30 -9.43
N ILE A 462 -21.79 28.48 -8.44
CA ILE A 462 -22.11 28.95 -7.07
C ILE A 462 -20.86 29.37 -6.29
N ALA A 463 -19.68 29.00 -6.76
CA ALA A 463 -18.39 29.33 -6.18
C ALA A 463 -17.33 29.41 -7.29
N SER A 464 -16.26 30.15 -7.00
CA SER A 464 -15.10 30.25 -7.90
C SER A 464 -14.01 29.32 -7.39
N HIS A 465 -13.69 28.28 -8.17
CA HIS A 465 -12.62 27.34 -7.86
C HIS A 465 -11.45 27.51 -8.82
N SER A 466 -10.26 27.18 -8.34
CA SER A 466 -9.07 27.06 -9.17
C SER A 466 -8.27 25.83 -8.76
N GLY A 467 -7.57 25.24 -9.71
CA GLY A 467 -6.69 24.12 -9.43
C GLY A 467 -5.84 23.76 -10.63
N SER A 468 -4.94 22.81 -10.41
CA SER A 468 -4.10 22.28 -11.47
C SER A 468 -3.72 20.83 -11.20
N VAL A 469 -3.53 20.09 -12.29
CA VAL A 469 -2.93 18.75 -12.28
C VAL A 469 -1.61 18.90 -13.02
N THR A 470 -0.50 18.62 -12.36
CA THR A 470 0.84 18.77 -12.94
C THR A 470 1.65 17.50 -12.79
N ARG A 471 2.41 17.14 -13.83
CA ARG A 471 3.38 16.05 -13.75
C ARG A 471 4.56 16.48 -12.88
N ALA A 472 4.68 15.88 -11.70
CA ALA A 472 5.72 16.16 -10.73
C ALA A 472 6.97 15.28 -10.91
N SER A 473 6.82 14.08 -11.47
CA SER A 473 7.94 13.18 -11.75
C SER A 473 7.72 12.38 -13.04
N SER A 474 8.81 12.00 -13.69
CA SER A 474 8.83 11.10 -14.86
C SER A 474 10.14 10.32 -14.81
N GLY A 475 10.08 9.00 -14.99
CA GLY A 475 11.27 8.16 -14.97
C GLY A 475 11.07 6.86 -15.71
N ALA A 476 12.16 6.34 -16.27
CA ALA A 476 12.19 5.06 -16.96
C ALA A 476 12.05 3.89 -15.96
N VAL A 477 11.46 2.79 -16.40
CA VAL A 477 11.35 1.55 -15.65
C VAL A 477 11.98 0.44 -16.50
N CYS A 478 13.29 0.25 -16.34
CA CYS A 478 14.07 -0.72 -17.10
C CYS A 478 14.37 -1.96 -16.26
N TRP A 479 13.71 -3.06 -16.59
CA TRP A 479 14.01 -4.39 -16.04
C TRP A 479 14.21 -5.37 -17.19
N MET A 480 15.48 -5.60 -17.56
CA MET A 480 15.84 -6.33 -18.79
C MET A 480 15.32 -7.77 -18.80
N LEU A 481 15.29 -8.45 -17.64
CA LEU A 481 14.74 -9.80 -17.52
C LEU A 481 13.22 -9.85 -17.72
N GLY A 482 12.51 -8.74 -17.51
CA GLY A 482 11.05 -8.66 -17.63
C GLY A 482 10.53 -8.89 -19.04
N LYS A 483 11.38 -8.67 -20.05
CA LYS A 483 11.05 -8.97 -21.45
C LYS A 483 10.90 -10.48 -21.70
N GLN A 484 11.80 -11.28 -21.14
CA GLN A 484 11.79 -12.73 -21.31
C GLN A 484 10.94 -13.44 -20.24
N TYR A 485 10.95 -12.89 -19.03
CA TYR A 485 10.28 -13.44 -17.86
C TYR A 485 9.50 -12.32 -17.15
N PRO A 486 8.25 -12.03 -17.56
CA PRO A 486 7.44 -10.95 -16.97
C PRO A 486 7.25 -11.09 -15.45
N THR A 487 7.35 -12.30 -14.92
CA THR A 487 7.21 -12.63 -13.50
C THR A 487 8.52 -12.59 -12.71
N SER A 488 9.64 -12.20 -13.32
CA SER A 488 10.96 -12.17 -12.68
C SER A 488 11.14 -11.11 -11.60
N MET A 489 10.29 -10.07 -11.58
CA MET A 489 10.30 -9.01 -10.57
C MET A 489 9.02 -9.06 -9.72
N GLY A 490 9.08 -9.68 -8.55
CA GLY A 490 7.96 -9.78 -7.61
C GLY A 490 7.97 -8.75 -6.47
N ARG A 491 8.93 -7.83 -6.44
CA ARG A 491 9.25 -7.04 -5.23
C ARG A 491 8.36 -5.83 -4.98
N LEU A 492 7.50 -5.43 -5.91
CA LEU A 492 6.54 -4.35 -5.71
C LEU A 492 5.14 -4.91 -5.83
N LYS A 493 4.34 -4.80 -4.77
CA LYS A 493 2.99 -5.37 -4.72
C LYS A 493 1.93 -4.34 -4.34
N PHE A 494 0.80 -4.39 -5.03
CA PHE A 494 -0.37 -3.55 -4.79
C PHE A 494 -1.61 -4.38 -4.52
N PRO A 495 -2.64 -3.84 -3.85
CA PRO A 495 -3.89 -4.56 -3.66
C PRO A 495 -4.57 -4.88 -4.98
N GLU A 496 -4.99 -6.14 -5.13
CA GLU A 496 -5.86 -6.55 -6.23
C GLU A 496 -7.29 -6.01 -6.01
N LEU A 497 -7.98 -5.66 -7.09
CA LEU A 497 -9.27 -4.97 -7.05
C LEU A 497 -10.35 -5.71 -6.25
N THR A 498 -10.44 -7.04 -6.36
CA THR A 498 -11.40 -7.86 -5.61
C THR A 498 -11.02 -8.06 -4.14
N GLY A 499 -9.88 -7.52 -3.70
CA GLY A 499 -9.40 -7.59 -2.32
C GLY A 499 -9.04 -9.00 -1.86
N GLN A 500 -8.60 -9.87 -2.77
CA GLN A 500 -8.15 -11.24 -2.45
C GLN A 500 -6.73 -11.29 -1.89
N GLY A 501 -5.91 -10.30 -2.19
CA GLY A 501 -4.53 -10.17 -1.74
C GLY A 501 -3.82 -9.07 -2.51
N CYS A 502 -2.50 -9.09 -2.47
CA CYS A 502 -1.63 -8.16 -3.17
C CYS A 502 -1.03 -8.84 -4.41
N GLU A 503 -1.15 -8.18 -5.54
CA GLU A 503 -0.60 -8.57 -6.84
C GLU A 503 0.72 -7.83 -7.11
N SER A 504 1.67 -8.50 -7.74
CA SER A 504 2.96 -7.94 -8.12
C SER A 504 2.80 -7.06 -9.35
N PHE A 505 3.40 -5.89 -9.31
CA PHE A 505 3.49 -5.03 -10.47
C PHE A 505 4.38 -5.67 -11.54
N ILE A 506 3.93 -5.68 -12.79
CA ILE A 506 4.63 -6.32 -13.89
C ILE A 506 5.63 -5.34 -14.51
N PHE A 507 6.93 -5.62 -14.34
CA PHE A 507 8.04 -4.83 -14.91
C PHE A 507 8.44 -5.34 -16.30
N ALA A 508 7.50 -5.35 -17.26
CA ALA A 508 7.74 -5.85 -18.62
C ALA A 508 7.71 -4.72 -19.66
N SER A 509 8.74 -4.63 -20.49
CA SER A 509 8.79 -3.78 -21.68
C SER A 509 9.03 -4.65 -22.91
N PRO A 510 8.01 -5.36 -23.42
CA PRO A 510 8.18 -6.39 -24.45
C PRO A 510 8.76 -5.84 -25.76
N ASP A 511 8.34 -4.64 -26.14
CA ASP A 511 8.74 -3.98 -27.39
C ASP A 511 10.07 -3.23 -27.29
N TYR A 512 10.66 -3.15 -26.09
CA TYR A 512 11.92 -2.45 -25.88
C TYR A 512 13.11 -3.23 -26.47
N THR A 513 13.91 -2.54 -27.29
CA THR A 513 15.11 -3.08 -27.95
C THR A 513 16.37 -2.29 -27.62
N GLY A 514 16.27 -1.26 -26.77
CA GLY A 514 17.42 -0.46 -26.34
C GLY A 514 18.31 -1.16 -25.31
N ASN A 515 19.42 -0.51 -24.98
CA ASN A 515 20.35 -0.93 -23.94
C ASN A 515 19.79 -0.67 -22.54
N PHE A 516 20.45 -1.16 -21.50
CA PHE A 516 20.07 -0.86 -20.13
C PHE A 516 19.97 0.66 -19.86
N VAL A 517 18.94 1.06 -19.11
CA VAL A 517 18.71 2.44 -18.67
C VAL A 517 18.66 2.47 -17.15
N ARG A 518 19.49 3.33 -16.54
CA ARG A 518 19.47 3.56 -15.10
C ARG A 518 18.12 4.12 -14.67
N CYS A 519 17.59 3.62 -13.56
CA CYS A 519 16.31 4.08 -13.02
C CYS A 519 16.51 4.68 -11.62
N ASP A 520 15.86 5.81 -11.39
CA ASP A 520 15.56 6.35 -10.07
C ASP A 520 14.15 6.94 -10.14
N THR A 521 13.17 6.04 -10.13
CA THR A 521 11.84 6.31 -10.66
C THR A 521 10.77 6.15 -9.59
N VAL A 522 9.94 7.17 -9.39
CA VAL A 522 8.79 7.12 -8.48
C VAL A 522 7.73 6.17 -9.04
N MET A 523 7.50 5.06 -8.35
CA MET A 523 6.53 4.02 -8.75
C MET A 523 5.18 4.17 -8.06
N PHE A 524 5.18 4.70 -6.83
CA PHE A 524 3.97 4.91 -6.02
C PHE A 524 4.17 6.07 -5.07
N GLY A 525 3.07 6.74 -4.70
CA GLY A 525 3.09 7.71 -3.62
C GLY A 525 1.73 7.87 -2.95
N CYS A 526 1.75 8.20 -1.68
CA CYS A 526 0.56 8.47 -0.87
C CYS A 526 0.87 9.53 0.19
N TYR A 527 -0.18 10.16 0.72
CA TYR A 527 -0.05 11.04 1.88
C TYR A 527 -0.16 10.22 3.17
N VAL A 528 0.84 10.40 4.05
CA VAL A 528 0.86 9.85 5.41
C VAL A 528 1.11 11.02 6.35
N ASP A 529 0.15 11.29 7.25
CA ASP A 529 0.20 12.43 8.18
C ASP A 529 0.52 13.77 7.47
N ASP A 530 -0.21 14.05 6.39
CA ASP A 530 -0.05 15.23 5.50
C ASP A 530 1.31 15.36 4.78
N GLN A 531 2.17 14.35 4.87
CA GLN A 531 3.43 14.28 4.14
C GLN A 531 3.33 13.32 2.96
N LEU A 532 3.75 13.78 1.78
CA LEU A 532 3.87 12.92 0.61
C LEU A 532 5.02 11.93 0.82
N LYS A 533 4.70 10.64 0.88
CA LYS A 533 5.65 9.52 0.91
C LYS A 533 5.66 8.84 -0.44
N VAL A 534 6.84 8.55 -0.97
CA VAL A 534 7.02 7.89 -2.26
C VAL A 534 7.81 6.60 -2.13
N VAL A 535 7.51 5.66 -3.03
CA VAL A 535 8.28 4.44 -3.28
C VAL A 535 8.99 4.62 -4.62
N LYS A 536 10.29 4.37 -4.63
CA LYS A 536 11.13 4.52 -5.82
C LYS A 536 11.76 3.21 -6.22
N PHE A 537 11.74 2.94 -7.52
CA PHE A 537 12.49 1.86 -8.15
C PHE A 537 13.86 2.40 -8.58
N PHE A 538 14.91 1.69 -8.15
CA PHE A 538 16.29 2.04 -8.40
C PHE A 538 17.03 0.86 -9.04
N ILE A 539 17.76 1.12 -10.13
CA ILE A 539 18.69 0.14 -10.70
C ILE A 539 19.84 0.86 -11.40
N ASP A 540 21.06 0.41 -11.15
CA ASP A 540 22.31 0.93 -11.73
C ASP A 540 23.22 -0.26 -12.10
N ASP A 541 23.73 -0.25 -13.33
CA ASP A 541 24.60 -1.28 -13.90
C ASP A 541 26.08 -0.95 -13.81
N ARG A 542 26.43 0.21 -13.23
CA ARG A 542 27.83 0.58 -13.01
C ARG A 542 28.49 -0.40 -12.06
N THR A 543 29.62 -0.88 -12.51
CA THR A 543 30.48 -1.79 -11.79
C THR A 543 31.89 -1.24 -11.82
N PHE A 544 32.62 -1.41 -10.72
CA PHE A 544 34.04 -1.12 -10.68
C PHE A 544 34.80 -2.31 -10.10
N HIS A 545 36.07 -2.42 -10.49
CA HIS A 545 37.00 -3.42 -9.98
C HIS A 545 38.04 -2.70 -9.13
N LYS A 546 38.30 -3.22 -7.93
CA LYS A 546 39.49 -2.80 -7.18
C LYS A 546 40.72 -3.47 -7.75
N GLU A 547 41.84 -2.75 -7.72
CA GLU A 547 43.13 -3.31 -8.11
C GLU A 547 43.56 -4.42 -7.15
N VAL A 548 44.11 -5.49 -7.70
CA VAL A 548 44.67 -6.60 -6.92
C VAL A 548 45.87 -6.09 -6.14
N GLN A 549 45.82 -6.21 -4.82
CA GLN A 549 46.96 -5.91 -3.96
C GLN A 549 47.76 -7.19 -3.74
N SER A 550 48.96 -7.23 -4.29
CA SER A 550 49.79 -8.43 -4.29
C SER A 550 51.23 -8.09 -4.01
N THR A 551 51.85 -8.81 -3.08
CA THR A 551 53.31 -8.87 -2.94
C THR A 551 53.89 -10.10 -3.64
N PHE A 552 53.07 -10.87 -4.35
CA PHE A 552 53.55 -12.06 -5.08
C PHE A 552 54.57 -11.65 -6.14
N GLU A 553 55.61 -12.44 -6.23
CA GLU A 553 56.66 -12.34 -7.22
C GLU A 553 56.64 -13.57 -8.13
N ASP A 554 57.38 -13.52 -9.23
CA ASP A 554 57.42 -14.62 -10.22
C ASP A 554 57.92 -15.94 -9.60
N VAL A 555 58.67 -15.86 -8.49
CA VAL A 555 59.33 -17.00 -7.83
C VAL A 555 59.19 -16.95 -6.31
N MET A 556 58.26 -17.72 -5.76
CA MET A 556 57.99 -17.70 -4.32
C MET A 556 58.55 -18.96 -3.64
N ILE A 557 59.85 -18.97 -3.31
CA ILE A 557 60.51 -20.14 -2.69
C ILE A 557 60.55 -20.02 -1.16
N VAL A 558 61.31 -19.06 -0.63
CA VAL A 558 61.44 -18.76 0.81
C VAL A 558 61.16 -17.29 1.06
N GLY A 559 60.24 -16.99 1.97
CA GLY A 559 59.72 -15.64 2.16
C GLY A 559 58.29 -15.62 2.69
N GLN A 560 57.67 -14.45 2.67
CA GLN A 560 56.27 -14.24 3.02
C GLN A 560 55.61 -13.39 1.95
N TRP A 561 54.48 -13.86 1.45
CA TRP A 561 53.75 -13.17 0.40
C TRP A 561 52.26 -13.14 0.71
N ASP A 562 51.66 -12.00 0.40
CA ASP A 562 50.26 -11.72 0.61
C ASP A 562 49.63 -11.29 -0.72
N LYS A 563 48.49 -11.87 -1.04
CA LYS A 563 47.68 -11.46 -2.18
C LYS A 563 46.23 -11.34 -1.75
N THR A 564 45.65 -10.18 -1.97
CA THR A 564 44.22 -9.93 -1.79
C THR A 564 43.59 -9.75 -3.16
N GLU A 565 42.76 -10.72 -3.55
CA GLU A 565 41.97 -10.66 -4.78
C GLU A 565 40.53 -10.32 -4.44
N THR A 566 40.08 -9.17 -4.91
CA THR A 566 38.68 -8.81 -4.91
C THR A 566 38.03 -9.39 -6.16
N GLN A 567 37.17 -10.40 -5.99
CA GLN A 567 36.39 -10.97 -7.08
C GLN A 567 34.98 -10.38 -7.09
N GLY A 568 34.55 -9.94 -8.26
CA GLY A 568 33.22 -9.39 -8.47
C GLY A 568 33.24 -7.92 -8.86
N SER A 569 32.14 -7.54 -9.46
CA SER A 569 31.77 -6.16 -9.72
C SER A 569 31.06 -5.57 -8.50
N THR A 570 31.59 -4.52 -7.90
CA THR A 570 30.88 -3.79 -6.85
C THR A 570 29.84 -2.87 -7.50
N GLY A 571 28.56 -3.10 -7.19
CA GLY A 571 27.42 -2.29 -7.64
C GLY A 571 26.49 -1.95 -6.48
N LEU A 572 25.58 -0.99 -6.67
CA LEU A 572 24.59 -0.63 -5.65
C LEU A 572 23.46 -1.68 -5.59
N MET A 573 23.17 -2.17 -4.39
CA MET A 573 22.10 -3.14 -4.12
C MET A 573 20.86 -2.47 -3.55
N GLY A 574 19.70 -3.14 -3.67
CA GLY A 574 18.42 -2.66 -3.13
C GLY A 574 17.60 -1.95 -4.20
N TYR A 575 16.82 -2.74 -4.95
CA TYR A 575 16.02 -2.25 -6.09
C TYR A 575 14.95 -1.22 -5.70
N PHE A 576 14.60 -1.12 -4.41
CA PHE A 576 13.58 -0.21 -3.92
C PHE A 576 14.04 0.53 -2.68
N TYR A 577 13.58 1.77 -2.58
CA TYR A 577 13.68 2.58 -1.38
C TYR A 577 12.45 3.48 -1.29
N THR A 578 12.25 4.10 -0.13
CA THR A 578 11.10 4.97 0.13
C THR A 578 11.57 6.31 0.69
N SER A 579 10.66 7.28 0.82
CA SER A 579 10.94 8.53 1.52
C SER A 579 11.45 8.36 2.95
N ASP A 580 11.09 7.25 3.62
CA ASP A 580 11.37 7.02 5.03
C ASP A 580 12.47 5.97 5.27
N PHE A 581 12.70 5.06 4.31
CA PHE A 581 13.64 3.94 4.44
C PHE A 581 14.48 3.79 3.17
N ASP A 582 15.80 3.84 3.33
CA ASP A 582 16.79 3.60 2.28
C ASP A 582 17.94 2.78 2.85
N ASP A 583 17.94 1.47 2.58
CA ASP A 583 19.00 0.55 2.96
C ASP A 583 19.94 0.24 1.79
N ARG A 584 19.84 0.99 0.68
CA ARG A 584 20.73 0.78 -0.47
C ARG A 584 22.18 1.04 -0.07
N ARG A 585 23.05 0.17 -0.53
CA ARG A 585 24.50 0.26 -0.29
C ARG A 585 25.25 -0.46 -1.39
N GLU A 586 26.55 -0.21 -1.44
CA GLU A 586 27.46 -0.95 -2.31
C GLU A 586 27.51 -2.42 -1.86
N ALA A 587 27.46 -3.35 -2.82
CA ALA A 587 27.61 -4.77 -2.55
C ALA A 587 28.93 -5.04 -1.83
N SER A 588 28.92 -5.89 -0.81
CA SER A 588 30.14 -6.37 -0.19
C SER A 588 30.87 -7.27 -1.18
N GLU A 589 32.13 -6.95 -1.40
CA GLU A 589 33.00 -7.67 -2.32
C GLU A 589 33.27 -9.10 -1.85
N SER A 590 33.41 -10.04 -2.79
CA SER A 590 34.03 -11.32 -2.46
C SER A 590 35.54 -11.08 -2.39
N THR A 591 36.16 -11.33 -1.24
CA THR A 591 37.61 -11.18 -1.08
C THR A 591 38.25 -12.54 -0.86
N THR A 592 39.31 -12.81 -1.61
CA THR A 592 40.18 -13.97 -1.38
C THR A 592 41.54 -13.44 -0.96
N TYR A 593 41.85 -13.59 0.32
CA TYR A 593 43.16 -13.32 0.87
C TYR A 593 43.97 -14.61 0.91
N THR A 594 45.12 -14.60 0.24
CA THR A 594 46.08 -15.70 0.21
C THR A 594 47.37 -15.25 0.88
N HIS A 595 47.74 -15.92 1.96
CA HIS A 595 49.04 -15.79 2.60
C HIS A 595 49.86 -17.04 2.32
N ILE A 596 51.07 -16.87 1.80
CA ILE A 596 52.03 -17.95 1.60
C ILE A 596 53.26 -17.63 2.44
N LYS A 597 53.65 -18.57 3.30
CA LYS A 597 54.94 -18.54 3.99
C LYS A 597 55.81 -19.68 3.49
N GLY A 598 56.90 -19.33 2.83
CA GLY A 598 57.93 -20.25 2.39
C GLY A 598 59.03 -20.41 3.45
N SER A 599 59.30 -21.64 3.85
CA SER A 599 60.38 -21.98 4.80
C SER A 599 61.32 -23.01 4.18
N ASP A 600 62.63 -22.72 4.19
CA ASP A 600 63.66 -23.66 3.73
C ASP A 600 63.74 -24.87 4.66
N LEU A 601 63.75 -26.07 4.08
CA LEU A 601 63.93 -27.34 4.79
C LEU A 601 65.31 -27.96 4.53
N GLY A 602 66.12 -27.34 3.68
CA GLY A 602 67.45 -27.80 3.33
C GLY A 602 67.46 -28.89 2.26
N TYR A 603 68.62 -29.53 2.09
CA TYR A 603 68.82 -30.57 1.09
C TYR A 603 68.28 -31.92 1.56
N GLY A 604 67.62 -32.63 0.65
CA GLY A 604 67.28 -34.05 0.86
C GLY A 604 68.50 -34.95 0.70
N ASN A 605 68.28 -36.25 0.91
CA ASN A 605 69.33 -37.24 0.69
C ASN A 605 69.77 -37.25 -0.79
N PRO A 606 71.05 -37.51 -1.09
CA PRO A 606 71.50 -37.69 -2.47
C PRO A 606 70.73 -38.84 -3.15
N ALA A 607 70.27 -38.59 -4.37
CA ALA A 607 69.56 -39.55 -5.21
C ALA A 607 70.55 -40.21 -6.17
N TYR A 608 70.88 -41.48 -5.90
CA TYR A 608 71.73 -42.28 -6.75
C TYR A 608 70.86 -43.04 -7.75
N GLN A 609 70.80 -42.57 -8.98
CA GLN A 609 70.20 -43.29 -10.09
C GLN A 609 71.23 -44.23 -10.68
N THR A 610 71.10 -45.53 -10.42
CA THR A 610 71.98 -46.52 -11.03
C THR A 610 71.74 -46.59 -12.54
N PRO A 611 72.70 -47.13 -13.32
CA PRO A 611 72.51 -47.21 -14.77
C PRO A 611 71.30 -48.08 -15.14
N PRO A 612 70.53 -47.70 -16.18
CA PRO A 612 69.51 -48.56 -16.76
C PRO A 612 70.10 -49.89 -17.26
N LEU A 613 69.23 -50.90 -17.44
CA LEU A 613 69.66 -52.20 -17.93
C LEU A 613 70.41 -52.08 -19.25
N LEU A 614 71.52 -52.81 -19.36
CA LEU A 614 72.54 -52.79 -20.42
C LEU A 614 73.44 -51.56 -20.43
N PHE A 615 73.06 -50.42 -19.83
CA PHE A 615 73.84 -49.18 -19.89
C PHE A 615 74.89 -49.06 -18.77
N THR A 616 76.01 -48.38 -19.02
CA THR A 616 77.11 -48.21 -18.05
C THR A 616 77.01 -46.98 -17.15
N HIS A 617 76.15 -46.01 -17.50
CA HIS A 617 76.06 -44.72 -16.80
C HIS A 617 74.70 -44.49 -16.16
N GLY A 618 74.74 -43.95 -14.95
CA GLY A 618 73.62 -43.38 -14.22
C GLY A 618 73.97 -41.96 -13.77
N SER A 619 73.25 -41.46 -12.78
CA SER A 619 73.42 -40.09 -12.29
C SER A 619 73.33 -40.02 -10.77
N LEU A 620 73.99 -39.03 -10.20
CA LEU A 620 73.81 -38.59 -8.83
C LEU A 620 73.29 -37.15 -8.84
N SER A 621 72.15 -36.93 -8.22
CA SER A 621 71.54 -35.61 -8.06
C SER A 621 71.03 -35.42 -6.63
N ARG A 622 70.62 -34.22 -6.28
CA ARG A 622 69.87 -33.95 -5.05
C ARG A 622 68.91 -32.79 -5.29
N TYR A 623 67.95 -32.65 -4.39
CA TYR A 623 66.98 -31.56 -4.40
C TYR A 623 67.07 -30.78 -3.09
N ARG A 624 66.86 -29.46 -3.14
CA ARG A 624 66.63 -28.63 -1.96
C ARG A 624 65.13 -28.46 -1.77
N TYR A 625 64.65 -28.76 -0.56
CA TYR A 625 63.24 -28.79 -0.24
C TYR A 625 62.83 -27.54 0.52
N TYR A 626 61.61 -27.09 0.30
CA TYR A 626 61.01 -25.99 1.03
C TYR A 626 59.54 -26.29 1.29
N LYS A 627 59.03 -25.77 2.41
CA LYS A 627 57.63 -25.88 2.81
C LYS A 627 56.89 -24.60 2.46
N HIS A 628 55.71 -24.73 1.88
CA HIS A 628 54.74 -23.65 1.80
C HIS A 628 53.63 -23.88 2.81
N GLU A 629 53.43 -22.92 3.70
CA GLU A 629 52.22 -22.81 4.51
C GLU A 629 51.29 -21.82 3.80
N THR A 630 50.25 -22.35 3.16
CA THR A 630 49.27 -21.53 2.44
C THR A 630 48.02 -21.39 3.29
N LYS A 631 47.66 -20.16 3.63
CA LYS A 631 46.39 -19.81 4.27
C LYS A 631 45.54 -19.03 3.29
N ILE A 632 44.36 -19.56 2.98
CA ILE A 632 43.38 -18.92 2.10
C ILE A 632 42.18 -18.56 2.96
N LYS A 633 41.83 -17.28 2.98
CA LYS A 633 40.59 -16.78 3.57
C LYS A 633 39.72 -16.27 2.42
N THR A 634 38.56 -16.88 2.22
CA THR A 634 37.56 -16.44 1.26
C THR A 634 36.34 -15.92 2.01
N GLU A 635 36.07 -14.63 1.84
CA GLU A 635 34.86 -13.96 2.30
C GLU A 635 33.92 -13.83 1.10
N SER A 636 32.73 -14.43 1.20
CA SER A 636 31.77 -14.45 0.10
C SER A 636 30.91 -13.18 0.09
N SER A 637 30.46 -12.76 -1.09
CA SER A 637 29.63 -11.56 -1.26
C SER A 637 28.33 -11.61 -0.45
N ASP A 638 27.83 -10.44 -0.05
CA ASP A 638 26.49 -10.33 0.52
C ASP A 638 25.42 -10.17 -0.59
N SER A 639 24.17 -10.39 -0.21
CA SER A 639 23.02 -10.07 -1.05
C SER A 639 22.01 -9.29 -0.24
N LEU A 640 21.41 -8.28 -0.87
CA LEU A 640 20.41 -7.42 -0.27
C LEU A 640 19.18 -7.41 -1.16
N ASP A 641 18.03 -7.64 -0.53
CA ASP A 641 16.75 -7.62 -1.20
C ASP A 641 15.73 -6.76 -0.44
N VAL A 642 14.94 -6.01 -1.20
CA VAL A 642 13.90 -5.10 -0.70
C VAL A 642 12.60 -5.37 -1.43
N GLY A 643 11.56 -5.68 -0.66
CA GLY A 643 10.18 -5.83 -1.11
C GLY A 643 9.29 -4.71 -0.55
N ILE A 644 8.41 -4.19 -1.38
CA ILE A 644 7.41 -3.19 -1.03
C ILE A 644 6.02 -3.79 -1.21
N CYS A 645 5.17 -3.62 -0.20
CA CYS A 645 3.77 -4.00 -0.27
C CYS A 645 2.87 -2.86 0.21
N VAL A 646 1.92 -2.48 -0.63
CA VAL A 646 0.74 -1.72 -0.21
C VAL A 646 -0.33 -2.75 0.18
N PRO A 647 -0.72 -2.83 1.47
CA PRO A 647 -1.60 -3.89 1.96
C PRO A 647 -3.04 -3.71 1.46
N VAL A 648 -3.74 -4.83 1.32
CA VAL A 648 -5.18 -4.85 1.00
C VAL A 648 -5.97 -4.10 2.07
N PHE A 649 -7.04 -3.45 1.63
CA PHE A 649 -7.89 -2.59 2.44
C PHE A 649 -7.23 -1.32 2.96
N ASN A 650 -5.96 -1.05 2.70
CA ASN A 650 -5.33 0.19 3.12
C ASN A 650 -4.30 0.71 2.12
N ARG A 651 -4.70 1.74 1.37
CA ARG A 651 -3.85 2.28 0.31
C ARG A 651 -2.81 3.29 0.77
N ASP A 652 -3.02 3.94 1.92
CA ASP A 652 -2.10 4.92 2.50
C ASP A 652 -1.20 4.25 3.56
N CYS A 653 -0.69 3.06 3.21
CA CYS A 653 0.20 2.26 4.04
C CYS A 653 1.28 1.63 3.16
N ILE A 654 2.54 1.74 3.57
CA ILE A 654 3.67 1.17 2.87
C ILE A 654 4.39 0.21 3.81
N LEU A 655 4.41 -1.08 3.47
CA LEU A 655 5.26 -2.09 4.12
C LEU A 655 6.57 -2.21 3.35
N TYR A 656 7.67 -2.07 4.08
CA TYR A 656 9.05 -2.17 3.60
C TYR A 656 9.69 -3.42 4.19
N ALA A 657 9.81 -4.48 3.39
CA ALA A 657 10.46 -5.72 3.77
C ALA A 657 11.91 -5.72 3.26
N TYR A 658 12.84 -5.97 4.17
CA TYR A 658 14.26 -6.01 3.90
C TYR A 658 14.83 -7.34 4.35
N GLN A 659 15.65 -7.95 3.50
CA GLN A 659 16.49 -9.07 3.87
C GLN A 659 17.90 -8.86 3.35
N GLU A 660 18.87 -9.29 4.14
CA GLU A 660 20.26 -9.39 3.75
C GLU A 660 20.74 -10.79 4.09
N SER A 661 21.35 -11.43 3.09
CA SER A 661 22.01 -12.72 3.26
C SER A 661 23.50 -12.53 3.04
N THR A 662 24.28 -12.73 4.10
CA THR A 662 25.75 -12.78 4.01
C THR A 662 26.15 -14.23 3.74
N ALA A 663 26.94 -14.46 2.69
CA ALA A 663 27.43 -15.80 2.37
C ALA A 663 28.56 -16.24 3.32
N SER A 664 28.85 -17.55 3.33
CA SER A 664 29.78 -18.17 4.28
C SER A 664 31.23 -17.71 4.10
N GLU A 665 31.96 -17.62 5.21
CA GLU A 665 33.41 -17.45 5.22
C GLU A 665 34.07 -18.83 5.21
N THR A 666 35.06 -19.03 4.34
CA THR A 666 35.85 -20.26 4.30
C THR A 666 37.32 -19.95 4.57
N MET A 667 37.88 -20.60 5.59
CA MET A 667 39.30 -20.55 5.89
C MET A 667 39.92 -21.90 5.59
N SER A 668 40.93 -21.93 4.73
CA SER A 668 41.72 -23.12 4.41
C SER A 668 43.17 -22.90 4.80
N GLU A 669 43.76 -23.86 5.49
CA GLU A 669 45.21 -23.92 5.71
C GLU A 669 45.74 -25.24 5.17
N LYS A 670 46.75 -25.15 4.31
CA LYS A 670 47.39 -26.29 3.66
C LYS A 670 48.90 -26.17 3.73
N HIS A 671 49.56 -27.26 4.10
CA HIS A 671 51.02 -27.36 4.06
C HIS A 671 51.44 -28.20 2.87
N THR A 672 52.24 -27.64 1.96
CA THR A 672 52.77 -28.36 0.79
C THR A 672 54.29 -28.42 0.83
N LEU A 673 54.82 -29.58 0.43
CA LEU A 673 56.25 -29.78 0.23
C LEU A 673 56.57 -29.54 -1.23
N ASN A 674 57.51 -28.64 -1.49
CA ASN A 674 58.05 -28.38 -2.82
C ASN A 674 59.56 -28.60 -2.83
N SER A 675 60.15 -28.71 -4.01
CA SER A 675 61.57 -28.95 -4.17
C SER A 675 62.13 -28.31 -5.44
N VAL A 676 63.37 -27.83 -5.37
CA VAL A 676 64.15 -27.36 -6.52
C VAL A 676 65.33 -28.32 -6.74
N PRO A 677 65.57 -28.81 -7.96
CA PRO A 677 66.77 -29.61 -8.26
C PRO A 677 68.03 -28.77 -8.05
N ASP A 678 69.08 -29.36 -7.47
CA ASP A 678 70.40 -28.74 -7.49
C ASP A 678 70.91 -28.77 -8.95
N PRO A 679 71.35 -27.63 -9.52
CA PRO A 679 71.85 -27.57 -10.89
C PRO A 679 73.07 -28.45 -11.12
N THR A 680 73.78 -28.83 -10.05
CA THR A 680 74.97 -29.68 -10.10
C THR A 680 74.59 -31.15 -9.92
N SER A 681 74.83 -31.96 -10.94
CA SER A 681 74.68 -33.41 -10.91
C SER A 681 75.96 -34.11 -11.37
N TYR A 682 76.12 -35.39 -11.04
CA TYR A 682 77.33 -36.13 -11.34
C TYR A 682 77.03 -37.39 -12.14
N PRO A 683 77.87 -37.76 -13.12
CA PRO A 683 77.78 -39.08 -13.72
C PRO A 683 78.18 -40.15 -12.70
N LEU A 684 77.38 -41.19 -12.64
CA LEU A 684 77.66 -42.42 -11.92
C LEU A 684 78.01 -43.50 -12.94
N TRP A 685 79.05 -44.29 -12.70
CA TRP A 685 79.51 -45.31 -13.63
C TRP A 685 79.84 -46.63 -12.96
N THR A 686 79.45 -47.70 -13.65
CA THR A 686 79.85 -49.08 -13.37
C THR A 686 80.02 -49.84 -14.67
N TYR A 687 80.54 -51.07 -14.59
CA TYR A 687 80.67 -51.95 -15.73
C TYR A 687 80.42 -53.40 -15.34
N ASP A 688 79.63 -54.05 -16.18
CA ASP A 688 79.30 -55.47 -16.10
C ASP A 688 79.01 -56.02 -17.51
N PRO A 689 79.68 -57.10 -17.97
CA PRO A 689 79.52 -57.61 -19.33
C PRO A 689 78.14 -58.24 -19.67
N ILE A 690 77.16 -58.22 -18.76
CA ILE A 690 75.80 -58.77 -18.93
C ILE A 690 74.78 -57.67 -18.65
N PHE A 691 74.90 -56.98 -17.51
CA PHE A 691 73.91 -55.98 -17.07
C PHE A 691 74.26 -54.54 -17.44
N HIS A 692 75.54 -54.17 -17.60
CA HIS A 692 75.96 -52.77 -17.77
C HIS A 692 77.21 -52.69 -18.67
N TYR A 693 77.05 -52.89 -19.99
CA TYR A 693 78.17 -52.96 -20.96
C TYR A 693 78.05 -52.01 -22.14
N ILE A 694 76.90 -51.38 -22.32
CA ILE A 694 76.58 -50.42 -23.39
C ILE A 694 76.84 -49.01 -22.86
N GLY A 695 77.76 -48.29 -23.48
CA GLY A 695 78.15 -46.94 -23.10
C GLY A 695 79.66 -46.80 -22.90
N GLY A 696 80.12 -45.56 -22.74
CA GLY A 696 81.55 -45.27 -22.57
C GLY A 696 82.16 -45.82 -21.27
N ARG A 697 83.46 -45.56 -21.09
CA ARG A 697 84.19 -45.85 -19.86
C ARG A 697 84.21 -44.61 -18.97
N GLY A 698 83.77 -44.74 -17.72
CA GLY A 698 83.88 -43.70 -16.69
C GLY A 698 85.22 -43.71 -15.96
N LYS A 699 85.31 -43.02 -14.81
CA LYS A 699 86.52 -42.93 -13.97
C LYS A 699 86.32 -43.64 -12.63
N GLY A 700 87.30 -44.45 -12.23
CA GLY A 700 87.38 -45.09 -10.91
C GLY A 700 88.27 -46.32 -10.88
N GLU A 701 88.90 -46.60 -9.72
CA GLU A 701 89.74 -47.78 -9.49
C GLU A 701 89.38 -48.47 -8.16
N PRO A 702 89.31 -49.82 -8.13
CA PRO A 702 89.51 -50.74 -9.25
C PRO A 702 88.39 -50.67 -10.32
N ILE A 703 88.75 -50.96 -11.57
CA ILE A 703 87.82 -50.97 -12.69
C ILE A 703 86.73 -52.04 -12.43
N PRO A 704 85.44 -51.67 -12.42
CA PRO A 704 84.36 -52.62 -12.19
C PRO A 704 84.35 -53.71 -13.27
N ARG A 705 84.14 -54.97 -12.88
CA ARG A 705 84.05 -56.11 -13.81
C ARG A 705 82.73 -56.85 -13.72
N THR A 706 82.14 -56.91 -12.52
CA THR A 706 80.86 -57.59 -12.32
C THR A 706 79.80 -56.69 -11.66
N GLY A 707 79.90 -55.36 -11.88
CA GLY A 707 79.01 -54.36 -11.28
C GLY A 707 79.19 -54.15 -9.77
N GLU A 708 80.25 -54.72 -9.18
CA GLU A 708 80.58 -54.67 -7.75
C GLU A 708 81.20 -53.35 -7.29
N TYR A 709 81.73 -52.57 -8.24
CA TYR A 709 82.25 -51.23 -7.99
C TYR A 709 81.44 -50.17 -8.76
N VAL A 710 81.06 -49.10 -8.08
CA VAL A 710 80.28 -47.99 -8.63
C VAL A 710 80.92 -46.69 -8.21
N TYR A 711 81.26 -45.85 -9.19
CA TYR A 711 81.96 -44.59 -8.95
C TYR A 711 81.13 -43.41 -9.43
N VAL A 712 81.09 -42.36 -8.62
CA VAL A 712 80.64 -41.03 -9.05
C VAL A 712 81.90 -40.25 -9.43
N TYR A 713 81.93 -39.62 -10.60
CA TYR A 713 83.15 -38.97 -11.08
C TYR A 713 82.91 -37.61 -11.72
N GLY A 714 83.96 -36.79 -11.74
CA GLY A 714 83.91 -35.43 -12.26
C GLY A 714 84.52 -35.27 -13.66
N PRO A 715 84.35 -34.08 -14.28
CA PRO A 715 83.70 -32.90 -13.70
C PRO A 715 82.17 -33.06 -13.61
N PRO A 716 81.51 -32.42 -12.63
CA PRO A 716 80.06 -32.43 -12.54
C PRO A 716 79.40 -31.78 -13.76
N TYR A 717 78.18 -32.24 -14.07
CA TYR A 717 77.29 -31.57 -15.00
C TYR A 717 76.56 -30.44 -14.30
N ARG A 718 76.53 -29.26 -14.92
CA ARG A 718 75.80 -28.09 -14.43
C ARG A 718 74.71 -27.71 -15.43
N THR A 719 73.45 -27.78 -15.00
CA THR A 719 72.30 -27.36 -15.79
C THR A 719 71.57 -26.29 -15.00
N ILE A 720 71.67 -25.05 -15.46
CA ILE A 720 71.14 -23.87 -14.76
C ILE A 720 69.76 -23.56 -15.33
N ASP A 721 68.80 -23.38 -14.44
CA ASP A 721 67.50 -22.78 -14.69
C ASP A 721 67.34 -21.48 -13.88
N ASP A 722 66.23 -20.76 -14.07
CA ASP A 722 65.98 -19.45 -13.48
C ASP A 722 65.88 -19.48 -11.94
N TYR A 723 65.80 -20.66 -11.31
CA TYR A 723 65.59 -20.84 -9.86
C TYR A 723 66.69 -21.66 -9.18
N SER A 724 67.72 -22.02 -9.94
CA SER A 724 68.84 -22.86 -9.53
C SER A 724 69.65 -22.24 -8.38
N ASP A 725 69.67 -20.90 -8.27
CA ASP A 725 70.37 -20.17 -7.20
C ASP A 725 69.95 -20.61 -5.79
N PHE A 726 68.69 -21.01 -5.60
CA PHE A 726 68.22 -21.51 -4.31
C PHE A 726 68.84 -22.85 -3.93
N ALA A 727 69.00 -23.75 -4.90
CA ALA A 727 69.50 -25.10 -4.68
C ALA A 727 71.01 -25.23 -4.97
N GLU A 728 71.68 -24.22 -5.51
CA GLU A 728 73.09 -24.29 -5.86
C GLU A 728 74.01 -24.32 -4.62
N SER A 729 74.94 -25.28 -4.58
CA SER A 729 76.07 -25.26 -3.62
C SER A 729 77.41 -25.64 -4.25
N GLY A 730 77.56 -25.49 -5.58
CA GLY A 730 78.76 -25.93 -6.30
C GLY A 730 78.97 -27.44 -6.22
N ASP A 731 80.22 -27.90 -6.06
CA ASP A 731 80.57 -29.32 -5.95
C ASP A 731 80.19 -29.91 -4.58
N TRP A 732 78.90 -30.11 -4.38
CA TRP A 732 78.32 -30.52 -3.11
C TRP A 732 78.64 -31.96 -2.68
N PHE A 733 79.01 -32.82 -3.62
CA PHE A 733 79.45 -34.19 -3.34
C PHE A 733 80.98 -34.30 -3.20
N GLY A 734 81.73 -33.22 -3.46
CA GLY A 734 83.18 -33.13 -3.25
C GLY A 734 84.02 -33.97 -4.24
N VAL A 735 83.54 -34.17 -5.46
CA VAL A 735 84.16 -35.05 -6.47
C VAL A 735 85.30 -34.36 -7.22
N GLY A 736 85.17 -33.06 -7.44
CA GLY A 736 86.10 -32.22 -8.20
C GLY A 736 86.35 -32.76 -9.61
N SER A 737 87.62 -32.99 -9.94
CA SER A 737 88.04 -33.65 -11.21
C SER A 737 88.34 -35.15 -11.06
N SER A 738 88.10 -35.71 -9.86
CA SER A 738 88.44 -37.08 -9.47
C SER A 738 87.19 -38.00 -9.50
N TYR A 739 87.20 -39.08 -8.72
CA TYR A 739 86.07 -39.97 -8.49
C TYR A 739 85.91 -40.29 -7.00
N VAL A 740 84.68 -40.62 -6.59
CA VAL A 740 84.29 -41.07 -5.26
C VAL A 740 83.66 -42.46 -5.40
N ASP A 741 84.10 -43.39 -4.55
CA ASP A 741 83.54 -44.74 -4.47
C ASP A 741 82.19 -44.71 -3.73
N VAL A 742 81.12 -45.08 -4.42
CA VAL A 742 79.75 -45.20 -3.88
C VAL A 742 79.23 -46.64 -3.94
N SER A 743 80.14 -47.61 -4.11
CA SER A 743 79.83 -49.03 -4.23
C SER A 743 79.03 -49.53 -3.02
N GLY A 744 79.34 -49.04 -1.82
CA GLY A 744 78.59 -49.40 -0.61
C GLY A 744 77.09 -49.10 -0.66
N VAL A 745 76.68 -48.14 -1.50
CA VAL A 745 75.27 -47.75 -1.68
C VAL A 745 74.68 -48.39 -2.94
N CYS A 746 75.41 -48.35 -4.05
CA CYS A 746 74.88 -48.69 -5.38
C CYS A 746 75.16 -50.14 -5.83
N ALA A 747 76.25 -50.77 -5.38
CA ALA A 747 76.63 -52.13 -5.79
C ALA A 747 75.55 -53.20 -5.55
N PRO A 748 74.71 -53.12 -4.49
CA PRO A 748 73.58 -54.05 -4.31
C PRO A 748 72.58 -54.04 -5.47
N TYR A 749 72.61 -53.03 -6.34
CA TYR A 749 71.69 -52.85 -7.46
C TYR A 749 72.40 -52.85 -8.82
N THR A 750 73.70 -53.06 -8.86
CA THR A 750 74.48 -53.14 -10.11
C THR A 750 75.26 -54.44 -10.21
N SER A 751 75.54 -55.11 -9.09
CA SER A 751 76.31 -56.35 -9.04
C SER A 751 75.50 -57.58 -9.41
N ARG A 752 76.09 -58.50 -10.17
CA ARG A 752 75.52 -59.82 -10.50
C ARG A 752 75.27 -60.72 -9.29
N THR A 753 75.99 -60.48 -8.21
CA THR A 753 75.95 -61.35 -7.02
C THR A 753 74.80 -61.00 -6.07
N SER A 754 74.13 -59.85 -6.29
CA SER A 754 72.96 -59.45 -5.52
C SER A 754 71.75 -60.28 -5.94
N SER A 755 71.43 -61.33 -5.17
CA SER A 755 70.33 -62.25 -5.47
C SER A 755 68.93 -61.70 -5.16
N THR A 756 68.82 -60.45 -4.70
CA THR A 756 67.58 -59.90 -4.12
C THR A 756 67.12 -58.57 -4.70
N ARG A 757 67.90 -57.87 -5.54
CA ARG A 757 67.52 -56.53 -6.06
C ARG A 757 67.75 -56.41 -7.57
N GLN A 758 66.91 -55.62 -8.23
CA GLN A 758 66.87 -55.48 -9.69
C GLN A 758 67.92 -54.49 -10.20
N ALA A 759 68.68 -54.88 -11.23
CA ALA A 759 69.73 -54.06 -11.85
C ALA A 759 69.27 -53.18 -13.03
N ALA A 760 68.01 -52.75 -13.02
CA ALA A 760 67.38 -52.05 -14.14
C ALA A 760 67.13 -50.57 -13.85
N GLY A 761 68.17 -49.83 -13.47
CA GLY A 761 68.10 -48.38 -13.25
C GLY A 761 67.19 -47.96 -12.09
N VAL A 762 67.61 -48.27 -10.87
CA VAL A 762 66.88 -47.87 -9.66
C VAL A 762 67.38 -46.53 -9.12
N VAL A 763 66.53 -45.80 -8.42
CA VAL A 763 66.93 -44.63 -7.64
C VAL A 763 67.05 -45.07 -6.18
N ILE A 764 68.18 -44.77 -5.55
CA ILE A 764 68.50 -45.08 -4.16
C ILE A 764 68.70 -43.75 -3.43
N GLY A 765 68.03 -43.57 -2.30
CA GLY A 765 67.99 -42.27 -1.64
C GLY A 765 67.10 -41.28 -2.39
N GLY A 766 67.39 -40.00 -2.27
CA GLY A 766 66.54 -38.94 -2.82
C GLY A 766 65.30 -38.63 -1.98
N GLU A 767 65.17 -39.21 -0.78
CA GLU A 767 64.07 -38.85 0.11
C GLU A 767 64.28 -37.42 0.63
N GLY A 768 63.24 -36.60 0.48
CA GLY A 768 63.18 -35.28 1.08
C GLY A 768 62.87 -35.32 2.58
N PRO A 769 62.99 -34.18 3.28
CA PRO A 769 62.50 -34.02 4.64
C PRO A 769 61.01 -34.39 4.74
N THR A 770 60.60 -35.03 5.83
CA THR A 770 59.20 -35.32 6.08
C THR A 770 58.50 -34.09 6.65
N ILE A 771 57.35 -33.75 6.08
CA ILE A 771 56.40 -32.80 6.68
C ILE A 771 55.17 -33.58 7.14
N GLU A 772 54.57 -33.16 8.24
CA GLU A 772 53.24 -33.65 8.61
C GLU A 772 52.23 -33.04 7.62
N PRO A 773 51.52 -33.85 6.80
CA PRO A 773 50.51 -33.32 5.90
C PRO A 773 49.38 -32.72 6.74
N TYR A 774 49.19 -31.42 6.61
CA TYR A 774 48.16 -30.66 7.30
C TYR A 774 47.25 -30.00 6.27
N GLU A 775 45.97 -30.33 6.34
CA GLU A 775 44.90 -29.66 5.61
C GLU A 775 43.73 -29.47 6.56
N LYS A 776 43.31 -28.22 6.73
CA LYS A 776 42.17 -27.87 7.55
C LYS A 776 41.33 -26.85 6.80
N THR A 777 40.03 -27.11 6.76
CA THR A 777 39.05 -26.18 6.23
C THR A 777 38.00 -25.91 7.29
N GLU A 778 37.81 -24.63 7.64
CA GLU A 778 36.74 -24.15 8.51
C GLU A 778 35.76 -23.34 7.67
N THR A 779 34.47 -23.61 7.85
CA THR A 779 33.40 -22.84 7.19
C THR A 779 32.52 -22.21 8.26
N VAL A 780 32.46 -20.89 8.27
CA VAL A 780 31.48 -20.15 9.07
C VAL A 780 30.20 -20.04 8.23
N PRO A 781 29.06 -20.59 8.69
CA PRO A 781 27.82 -20.55 7.93
C PRO A 781 27.35 -19.10 7.72
N GLY A 782 26.74 -18.86 6.57
CA GLY A 782 26.15 -17.56 6.23
C GLY A 782 25.06 -17.15 7.21
N LYS A 783 24.81 -15.84 7.30
CA LYS A 783 23.83 -15.24 8.20
C LYS A 783 22.77 -14.51 7.39
N ASN A 784 21.51 -14.76 7.73
CA ASN A 784 20.39 -13.98 7.21
C ASN A 784 19.91 -13.03 8.29
N ILE A 785 19.84 -11.75 7.95
CA ILE A 785 19.19 -10.74 8.77
C ILE A 785 18.04 -10.13 7.97
N GLY A 786 17.04 -9.60 8.66
CA GLY A 786 15.95 -8.93 7.98
C GLY A 786 15.21 -7.96 8.88
N LYS A 787 14.28 -7.22 8.29
CA LYS A 787 13.34 -6.37 9.01
C LYS A 787 12.11 -6.14 8.16
N VAL A 788 10.98 -5.93 8.82
CA VAL A 788 9.81 -5.30 8.21
C VAL A 788 9.62 -3.95 8.87
N ALA A 789 9.53 -2.91 8.07
CA ALA A 789 9.22 -1.55 8.47
C ALA A 789 7.93 -1.08 7.81
N ILE A 790 7.33 -0.02 8.36
CA ILE A 790 6.05 0.51 7.93
C ILE A 790 6.09 2.02 7.89
N SER A 791 5.42 2.61 6.90
CA SER A 791 5.00 4.02 6.89
C SER A 791 3.48 4.07 6.83
N TYR A 792 2.84 4.57 7.89
CA TYR A 792 1.40 4.50 8.08
C TYR A 792 0.89 5.62 8.99
N GLU A 793 -0.27 6.18 8.68
CA GLU A 793 -0.88 7.30 9.43
C GLU A 793 -1.05 6.95 10.91
N LYS A 794 -0.81 7.91 11.81
CA LYS A 794 -0.80 7.74 13.29
C LYS A 794 0.32 6.84 13.83
N VAL A 795 0.96 6.01 13.00
CA VAL A 795 2.11 5.16 13.39
C VAL A 795 3.44 5.87 13.10
N ASN A 796 3.48 6.68 12.03
CA ASN A 796 4.68 7.20 11.37
C ASN A 796 5.58 6.08 10.81
N ALA A 797 6.75 6.46 10.31
CA ALA A 797 7.78 5.53 9.87
C ALA A 797 8.37 4.76 11.06
N LYS A 798 8.16 3.45 11.13
CA LYS A 798 8.68 2.59 12.21
C LYS A 798 9.13 1.22 11.72
N VAL A 799 10.11 0.63 12.42
CA VAL A 799 10.45 -0.79 12.28
C VAL A 799 9.45 -1.62 13.10
N VAL A 800 8.76 -2.56 12.45
CA VAL A 800 7.78 -3.46 13.06
C VAL A 800 8.52 -4.57 13.82
N HIS A 801 9.43 -5.27 13.13
CA HIS A 801 10.30 -6.30 13.71
C HIS A 801 11.60 -6.45 12.92
N ARG A 802 12.57 -7.15 13.52
CA ARG A 802 13.88 -7.50 12.93
C ARG A 802 14.04 -8.98 12.58
N ASN A 803 12.92 -9.72 12.54
CA ASN A 803 12.89 -11.06 11.97
C ASN A 803 13.03 -10.99 10.45
N VAL A 804 13.55 -12.06 9.85
CA VAL A 804 13.59 -12.23 8.39
C VAL A 804 12.15 -12.21 7.85
N PRO A 805 11.81 -11.32 6.89
CA PRO A 805 10.46 -11.27 6.32
C PRO A 805 10.05 -12.58 5.66
N GLU A 806 8.74 -12.80 5.53
CA GLU A 806 8.24 -13.90 4.70
C GLU A 806 8.78 -13.81 3.27
N ASN A 807 9.31 -14.92 2.76
CA ASN A 807 9.85 -15.04 1.41
C ASN A 807 8.95 -14.46 0.31
N TRP A 808 7.62 -14.54 0.48
CA TRP A 808 6.67 -14.06 -0.53
C TRP A 808 6.64 -12.54 -0.68
N TYR A 809 7.26 -11.76 0.21
CA TYR A 809 7.56 -10.35 -0.04
C TYR A 809 8.42 -10.15 -1.29
N PHE A 810 9.31 -11.09 -1.60
CA PHE A 810 10.29 -10.99 -2.69
C PHE A 810 9.88 -11.77 -3.94
N PHE A 811 9.03 -12.79 -3.80
CA PHE A 811 8.52 -13.60 -4.93
C PHE A 811 7.29 -12.98 -5.61
N PHE A 812 7.02 -13.42 -6.84
CA PHE A 812 5.88 -12.96 -7.63
C PHE A 812 4.53 -13.42 -7.02
N SER A 813 3.49 -12.63 -7.24
CA SER A 813 2.11 -12.86 -6.79
C SER A 813 1.16 -12.29 -7.85
N PRO A 814 0.05 -12.97 -8.20
CA PRO A 814 -0.35 -14.29 -7.71
C PRO A 814 0.56 -15.42 -8.25
N VAL A 815 0.49 -16.57 -7.59
CA VAL A 815 1.04 -17.84 -8.10
C VAL A 815 -0.11 -18.78 -8.44
N ASP A 816 0.04 -19.57 -9.51
CA ASP A 816 -0.95 -20.59 -9.84
C ASP A 816 -0.78 -21.81 -8.92
N ALA A 817 -1.80 -22.10 -8.13
CA ALA A 817 -1.86 -23.25 -7.24
C ALA A 817 -3.02 -24.17 -7.65
N GLY A 818 -2.79 -25.02 -8.66
CA GLY A 818 -3.77 -26.01 -9.11
C GLY A 818 -4.91 -25.43 -9.96
N GLY A 819 -4.61 -24.44 -10.81
CA GLY A 819 -5.59 -23.77 -11.68
C GLY A 819 -6.33 -22.61 -11.00
N THR A 820 -5.95 -22.26 -9.77
CA THR A 820 -6.52 -21.14 -9.01
C THR A 820 -5.40 -20.18 -8.59
N PRO A 821 -5.52 -18.87 -8.86
CA PRO A 821 -4.53 -17.90 -8.44
C PRO A 821 -4.53 -17.76 -6.91
N TYR A 822 -3.36 -17.89 -6.31
CA TYR A 822 -3.12 -17.67 -4.88
C TYR A 822 -2.34 -16.37 -4.69
N TYR A 823 -2.87 -15.45 -3.88
CA TYR A 823 -2.33 -14.10 -3.73
C TYR A 823 -1.56 -13.93 -2.42
N PHE A 824 -0.46 -13.18 -2.47
CA PHE A 824 0.26 -12.73 -1.29
C PHE A 824 -0.65 -11.86 -0.43
N TYR A 825 -0.98 -12.32 0.78
CA TYR A 825 -1.92 -11.60 1.63
C TYR A 825 -1.22 -10.78 2.71
N ARG A 826 -1.42 -9.47 2.63
CA ARG A 826 -1.17 -8.51 3.72
C ARG A 826 -2.31 -7.52 3.76
N ASP A 827 -2.96 -7.38 4.91
CA ASP A 827 -3.99 -6.38 5.17
C ASP A 827 -3.59 -5.44 6.32
N ALA A 828 -4.30 -4.32 6.41
CA ALA A 828 -4.17 -3.34 7.48
C ALA A 828 -5.51 -2.67 7.79
N CYS A 829 -5.70 -2.22 9.02
CA CYS A 829 -6.87 -1.43 9.42
C CYS A 829 -6.48 -0.36 10.44
N LYS A 830 -7.26 0.74 10.47
CA LYS A 830 -7.15 1.80 11.47
C LYS A 830 -8.51 2.43 11.73
N VAL A 831 -8.63 3.07 12.89
CA VAL A 831 -9.68 4.05 13.16
C VAL A 831 -9.34 5.33 12.42
N VAL A 832 -10.19 5.73 11.47
CA VAL A 832 -9.96 6.96 10.68
C VAL A 832 -10.70 8.17 11.24
N PHE A 833 -11.75 7.97 12.03
CA PHE A 833 -12.50 9.07 12.64
C PHE A 833 -12.90 8.76 14.10
N GLY A 834 -12.68 9.72 14.99
CA GLY A 834 -12.85 9.58 16.45
C GLY A 834 -11.57 9.91 17.23
N ASP A 835 -11.64 9.88 18.56
CA ASP A 835 -10.50 10.16 19.46
C ASP A 835 -9.56 8.96 19.66
N SER A 836 -10.03 7.75 19.34
CA SER A 836 -9.20 6.56 19.41
C SER A 836 -8.10 6.58 18.33
N GLU A 837 -6.86 6.55 18.78
CA GLU A 837 -5.72 6.22 17.94
C GLU A 837 -5.53 4.71 17.93
N TYR A 838 -5.93 4.04 16.85
CA TYR A 838 -5.73 2.60 16.71
C TYR A 838 -5.42 2.21 15.27
N ALA A 839 -4.43 1.34 15.11
CA ALA A 839 -3.97 0.79 13.85
C ALA A 839 -3.46 -0.64 14.05
N ASN A 840 -3.68 -1.54 13.09
CA ASN A 840 -3.04 -2.85 13.05
C ASN A 840 -2.69 -3.31 11.64
N ILE A 841 -1.77 -4.27 11.55
CA ILE A 841 -1.37 -4.94 10.30
C ILE A 841 -1.34 -6.46 10.47
N SER A 842 -1.27 -7.17 9.35
CA SER A 842 -1.24 -8.64 9.28
C SER A 842 0.03 -9.29 9.84
N GLU A 843 1.13 -8.54 9.97
CA GLU A 843 2.33 -9.04 10.64
C GLU A 843 2.02 -9.45 12.08
N THR A 844 2.68 -10.51 12.57
CA THR A 844 2.38 -11.08 13.89
C THR A 844 3.52 -10.93 14.89
N ASP A 845 3.17 -10.64 16.14
CA ASP A 845 4.08 -10.64 17.27
C ASP A 845 4.43 -12.08 17.72
N GLN A 846 5.32 -12.20 18.70
CA GLN A 846 5.73 -13.48 19.28
C GLN A 846 4.59 -14.32 19.89
N TYR A 847 3.40 -13.74 20.10
CA TYR A 847 2.21 -14.39 20.61
C TYR A 847 1.18 -14.69 19.50
N ASN A 848 1.59 -14.58 18.23
CA ASN A 848 0.73 -14.76 17.06
C ASN A 848 -0.46 -13.77 17.03
N ARG A 849 -0.28 -12.56 17.59
CA ARG A 849 -1.26 -11.47 17.51
C ARG A 849 -0.80 -10.48 16.46
N ARG A 850 -1.75 -9.82 15.81
CA ARG A 850 -1.44 -8.76 14.85
C ARG A 850 -0.66 -7.64 15.52
N TYR A 851 0.40 -7.15 14.86
CA TYR A 851 1.08 -5.94 15.28
C TYR A 851 0.09 -4.78 15.29
N LYS A 852 0.07 -4.05 16.41
CA LYS A 852 -0.87 -2.95 16.65
C LYS A 852 -0.19 -1.74 17.25
N TRP A 853 -0.79 -0.59 17.05
CA TRP A 853 -0.43 0.68 17.65
C TRP A 853 -1.65 1.36 18.22
N GLY A 854 -1.45 2.06 19.33
CA GLY A 854 -2.52 2.73 20.07
C GLY A 854 -3.53 1.76 20.71
N TYR A 855 -4.73 2.25 20.98
CA TYR A 855 -5.74 1.56 21.79
C TYR A 855 -7.16 1.81 21.28
N CYS A 856 -7.94 0.73 21.22
CA CYS A 856 -9.39 0.76 21.03
C CYS A 856 -9.99 -0.39 21.85
N SER A 857 -10.94 -0.09 22.73
CA SER A 857 -11.57 -1.06 23.63
C SER A 857 -12.55 -2.01 22.92
N LEU A 858 -12.90 -1.72 21.67
CA LEU A 858 -13.88 -2.49 20.89
C LEU A 858 -13.30 -3.75 20.22
N VAL A 859 -11.98 -3.86 20.10
CA VAL A 859 -11.32 -4.89 19.27
C VAL A 859 -10.45 -5.85 20.09
N ASP A 860 -10.31 -7.08 19.60
CA ASP A 860 -9.47 -8.12 20.24
C ASP A 860 -8.06 -8.27 19.63
N HIS A 861 -7.78 -7.47 18.60
CA HIS A 861 -6.52 -7.43 17.85
C HIS A 861 -6.16 -8.71 17.07
N LYS A 862 -7.14 -9.58 16.77
CA LYS A 862 -6.92 -10.81 15.99
C LYS A 862 -7.19 -10.67 14.50
N SER A 863 -7.90 -9.62 14.08
CA SER A 863 -8.30 -9.42 12.68
C SER A 863 -8.24 -7.94 12.26
N ALA A 864 -8.39 -7.70 10.95
CA ALA A 864 -8.61 -6.38 10.38
C ALA A 864 -10.10 -6.00 10.47
N TYR A 865 -10.44 -5.19 11.48
CA TYR A 865 -11.80 -4.80 11.82
C TYR A 865 -12.38 -3.68 10.93
N HIS A 866 -13.70 -3.65 10.76
CA HIS A 866 -14.40 -2.58 10.03
C HIS A 866 -15.04 -1.63 11.04
N PHE A 867 -14.50 -0.42 11.15
CA PHE A 867 -15.02 0.62 12.03
C PHE A 867 -16.13 1.41 11.34
N ILE A 868 -17.18 1.76 12.08
CA ILE A 868 -18.34 2.54 11.61
C ILE A 868 -18.65 3.67 12.61
N GLY A 869 -19.19 4.77 12.12
CA GLY A 869 -19.50 5.94 12.94
C GLY A 869 -18.23 6.63 13.48
N VAL A 870 -18.23 6.95 14.76
CA VAL A 870 -17.14 7.69 15.44
C VAL A 870 -16.60 6.87 16.60
N ILE A 871 -15.28 6.67 16.68
CA ILE A 871 -14.68 5.78 17.70
C ILE A 871 -13.84 6.60 18.68
N ASN A 872 -14.37 6.84 19.87
CA ASN A 872 -13.66 7.56 20.94
C ASN A 872 -13.05 6.64 22.01
N GLU A 873 -13.32 5.33 21.97
CA GLU A 873 -13.01 4.37 23.04
C GLU A 873 -12.15 3.16 22.66
#